data_AF-A0A6I8TCC6-F1
#
_entry.id   AF-A0A6I8TCC6-F1
#
_cell.length_a   1.000
_cell.length_b   1.000
_cell.length_c   1.000
_cell.angle_alpha   90.00
_cell.angle_beta   90.00
_cell.angle_gamma   90.00
#
_symmetry.space_group_name_H-M   'P 1'
#
loop_
_entity.id
_entity.type
_entity.pdbx_description
1 polymer ?
#
loop_
_entity_poly.entity_id
_entity_poly.type
_entity_poly.pdbx_seq_one_letter_code
_entity_poly.pdbx_strand_id
1 'polypeptide(L)'
;MSQEMAVKQFIDLINSSSSNDPNRKAVTPAIATKFLLARKFDIPRAVALYEQHELIRQREGLYGFDPMLDPLRAELETGKFTILPGRDASGAAIALFTANLHYPMTVTHKTTLQGVVYQLDVALQSAETQKAGLVFIYDMSTSKYSNFDYDLSQKILTLLKGGYPARLKKVLIVTAPLWFKAPFKILRLFVREKLRERVFTVSIPQLSLHVPRDSLPGRLGGTLDYDHSSWLLHCYKSMTNREDEIVAGQQQTTNGTSQTNSSSMGSGATATVTAAILDPHLAGSATGTTDLSEYVSGHHRPPSGSIDHIGVEDISDLAAAAAHHHHHNHHHHHHHNTSSELWNENPPSSASSGFSDDDSLAGAEGDPKTIEQIVQMVRERGKQGLIREYAEIKARAPDGTFTHAKLRNNLAKNRYTDVLCYDHSRVILSQEADDPTSDYINANFVDGYKQKNAYISTQGPLPKTSYDFWRMVWEQHCLVIVMTTRVMERGRVKCGQYWEPTEGGVVEYGCYQVRTLSVEANEDYTVAELEVKNSKTDEVRCVSHWQFTSWPDYGVPASARAMLNFLQRAREKQAEMVKSLGDLWAGHPRGPPMVVHCSAGIGRTGTFITLDICISRLEDVGTADIKGTVEKIRAQRAYSIQMPDQYVFCHLALIEYALSRSMLQSADLSGFDDREDDSD
;
A
#
# COMPACT_ATOMS: atom_id res chain seq x y z
N MET A 1 6.17 -14.42 -39.69
CA MET A 1 5.36 -15.56 -39.21
C MET A 1 3.90 -15.28 -39.51
N SER A 2 3.18 -16.21 -40.15
CA SER A 2 1.74 -16.04 -40.42
C SER A 2 0.92 -16.17 -39.13
N GLN A 3 -0.30 -15.63 -39.11
CA GLN A 3 -1.20 -15.75 -37.95
C GLN A 3 -1.55 -17.21 -37.66
N GLU A 4 -1.73 -18.04 -38.70
CA GLU A 4 -1.98 -19.48 -38.57
C GLU A 4 -0.81 -20.22 -37.90
N MET A 5 0.43 -19.89 -38.30
CA MET A 5 1.63 -20.43 -37.64
C MET A 5 1.71 -20.00 -36.18
N ALA A 6 1.35 -18.74 -35.86
CA ALA A 6 1.37 -18.25 -34.50
C ALA A 6 0.32 -18.95 -33.62
N VAL A 7 -0.87 -19.22 -34.16
CA VAL A 7 -1.92 -20.00 -33.49
C VAL A 7 -1.43 -21.42 -33.21
N LYS A 8 -0.85 -22.09 -34.21
CA LYS A 8 -0.30 -23.45 -34.03
C LYS A 8 0.80 -23.47 -32.97
N GLN A 9 1.78 -22.57 -33.06
CA GLN A 9 2.89 -22.52 -32.13
C GLN A 9 2.44 -22.18 -30.69
N PHE A 10 1.44 -21.32 -30.53
CA PHE A 10 0.84 -21.06 -29.22
C PHE A 10 0.20 -22.33 -28.63
N ILE A 11 -0.59 -23.05 -29.41
CA ILE A 11 -1.24 -24.30 -28.98
C ILE A 11 -0.18 -25.34 -28.60
N ASP A 12 0.84 -25.51 -29.44
CA ASP A 12 1.93 -26.45 -29.20
C ASP A 12 2.66 -26.13 -27.88
N LEU A 13 2.94 -24.86 -27.60
CA LEU A 13 3.61 -24.43 -26.35
C LEU A 13 2.75 -24.68 -25.10
N ILE A 14 1.46 -24.38 -25.15
CA ILE A 14 0.57 -24.58 -23.99
C ILE A 14 0.30 -26.08 -23.74
N ASN A 15 0.09 -26.86 -24.81
CA ASN A 15 -0.21 -28.28 -24.66
C ASN A 15 1.05 -29.10 -24.33
N SER A 16 2.24 -28.70 -24.79
CA SER A 16 3.51 -29.39 -24.45
C SER A 16 4.00 -29.14 -23.02
N SER A 17 3.71 -27.96 -22.46
CA SER A 17 4.02 -27.63 -21.05
C SER A 17 3.04 -28.26 -20.05
N SER A 18 1.93 -28.84 -20.52
CA SER A 18 0.84 -29.38 -19.68
C SER A 18 0.92 -30.89 -19.45
N SER A 19 2.06 -31.56 -19.69
CA SER A 19 2.20 -33.02 -19.62
C SER A 19 1.93 -33.65 -18.24
N ASN A 20 1.64 -32.87 -17.20
CA ASN A 20 1.48 -33.35 -15.82
C ASN A 20 0.09 -33.10 -15.19
N ASP A 21 -0.90 -32.52 -15.90
CA ASP A 21 -2.28 -32.36 -15.37
C ASP A 21 -3.32 -33.04 -16.30
N PRO A 22 -3.81 -34.24 -15.93
CA PRO A 22 -4.77 -34.99 -16.75
C PRO A 22 -6.17 -34.35 -16.83
N ASN A 23 -6.47 -33.33 -16.01
CA ASN A 23 -7.77 -32.64 -16.01
C ASN A 23 -7.79 -31.36 -16.86
N ARG A 24 -6.65 -30.95 -17.43
CA ARG A 24 -6.54 -29.70 -18.20
C ARG A 24 -7.00 -29.90 -19.65
N LYS A 25 -8.07 -29.21 -20.06
CA LYS A 25 -8.60 -29.26 -21.44
C LYS A 25 -7.62 -28.67 -22.45
N ALA A 26 -7.51 -29.29 -23.63
CA ALA A 26 -6.66 -28.81 -24.73
C ALA A 26 -7.14 -27.45 -25.27
N VAL A 27 -6.19 -26.56 -25.59
CA VAL A 27 -6.51 -25.25 -26.15
C VAL A 27 -6.95 -25.37 -27.60
N THR A 28 -8.13 -24.81 -27.94
CA THR A 28 -8.63 -24.75 -29.31
C THR A 28 -8.06 -23.55 -30.10
N PRO A 29 -8.07 -23.57 -31.44
CA PRO A 29 -7.67 -22.43 -32.27
C PRO A 29 -8.44 -21.15 -31.96
N ALA A 30 -9.72 -21.26 -31.60
CA ALA A 30 -10.55 -20.12 -31.21
C ALA A 30 -10.07 -19.50 -29.89
N ILE A 31 -9.69 -20.32 -28.91
CA ILE A 31 -9.11 -19.84 -27.64
C ILE A 31 -7.75 -19.20 -27.91
N ALA A 32 -6.84 -19.89 -28.61
CA ALA A 32 -5.51 -19.38 -28.95
C ALA A 32 -5.57 -18.02 -29.64
N THR A 33 -6.49 -17.86 -30.60
CA THR A 33 -6.68 -16.60 -31.34
C THR A 33 -7.05 -15.44 -30.43
N LYS A 34 -7.89 -15.63 -29.40
CA LYS A 34 -8.25 -14.58 -28.43
C LYS A 34 -7.02 -14.05 -27.69
N PHE A 35 -6.18 -14.94 -27.16
CA PHE A 35 -4.98 -14.58 -26.41
C PHE A 35 -3.93 -13.91 -27.30
N LEU A 36 -3.75 -14.42 -28.52
CA LEU A 36 -2.85 -13.83 -29.51
C LEU A 36 -3.31 -12.43 -29.93
N LEU A 37 -4.60 -12.24 -30.24
CA LEU A 37 -5.15 -10.91 -30.56
C LEU A 37 -4.94 -9.91 -29.43
N ALA A 38 -5.15 -10.34 -28.18
CA ALA A 38 -4.93 -9.51 -27.00
C ALA A 38 -3.46 -9.03 -26.84
N ARG A 39 -2.52 -9.71 -27.50
CA ARG A 39 -1.08 -9.41 -27.49
C ARG A 39 -0.50 -9.15 -28.88
N LYS A 40 -1.33 -8.83 -29.87
CA LYS A 40 -0.90 -8.53 -31.25
C LYS A 40 -0.04 -9.65 -31.86
N PHE A 41 -0.40 -10.90 -31.60
CA PHE A 41 0.30 -12.12 -32.05
C PHE A 41 1.74 -12.25 -31.51
N ASP A 42 2.08 -11.57 -30.42
CA ASP A 42 3.29 -11.81 -29.65
C ASP A 42 3.11 -13.10 -28.81
N ILE A 43 3.69 -14.20 -29.28
CA ILE A 43 3.48 -15.55 -28.73
C ILE A 43 3.92 -15.63 -27.26
N PRO A 44 5.15 -15.25 -26.86
CA PRO A 44 5.56 -15.34 -25.46
C PRO A 44 4.64 -14.56 -24.52
N ARG A 45 4.21 -13.35 -24.93
CA ARG A 45 3.31 -12.54 -24.10
C ARG A 45 1.89 -13.06 -24.09
N ALA A 46 1.44 -13.75 -25.14
CA ALA A 46 0.16 -14.42 -25.18
C ALA A 46 0.16 -15.65 -24.26
N VAL A 47 1.25 -16.44 -24.26
CA VAL A 47 1.42 -17.61 -23.38
C VAL A 47 1.38 -17.18 -21.91
N ALA A 48 2.17 -16.17 -21.54
CA ALA A 48 2.15 -15.61 -20.20
C ALA A 48 0.77 -15.06 -19.80
N LEU A 49 0.02 -14.47 -20.74
CA LEU A 49 -1.35 -14.01 -20.50
C LEU A 49 -2.31 -15.20 -20.25
N TYR A 50 -2.14 -16.31 -20.98
CA TYR A 50 -2.94 -17.51 -20.80
C TYR A 50 -2.68 -18.17 -19.45
N GLU A 51 -1.41 -18.37 -19.08
CA GLU A 51 -1.05 -18.91 -17.77
C GLU A 51 -1.60 -18.05 -16.63
N GLN A 52 -1.43 -16.73 -16.74
CA GLN A 52 -1.98 -15.79 -15.75
C GLN A 52 -3.52 -15.81 -15.71
N HIS A 53 -4.19 -16.01 -16.86
CA HIS A 53 -5.63 -16.14 -16.94
C HIS A 53 -6.14 -17.37 -16.17
N GLU A 54 -5.53 -18.53 -16.41
CA GLU A 54 -5.90 -19.79 -15.76
C GLU A 54 -5.66 -19.71 -14.24
N LEU A 55 -4.51 -19.19 -13.81
CA LEU A 55 -4.19 -19.00 -12.39
C LEU A 55 -5.21 -18.10 -11.68
N ILE A 56 -5.62 -17.00 -12.31
CA ILE A 56 -6.62 -16.08 -11.73
C ILE A 56 -7.99 -16.75 -11.66
N ARG A 57 -8.41 -17.47 -12.72
CA ARG A 57 -9.69 -18.17 -12.70
C ARG A 57 -9.75 -19.26 -11.63
N GLN A 58 -8.66 -20.01 -11.45
CA GLN A 58 -8.58 -21.03 -10.41
C GLN A 58 -8.63 -20.40 -9.02
N ARG A 59 -7.76 -19.42 -8.75
CA ARG A 59 -7.65 -18.72 -7.47
C ARG A 59 -8.97 -18.05 -7.03
N GLU A 60 -9.65 -17.39 -7.97
CA GLU A 60 -10.87 -16.63 -7.68
C GLU A 60 -12.14 -17.47 -7.87
N GLY A 61 -12.03 -18.77 -8.20
CA GLY A 61 -13.16 -19.68 -8.36
C GLY A 61 -14.11 -19.28 -9.51
N LEU A 62 -13.54 -18.96 -10.67
CA LEU A 62 -14.23 -18.48 -11.87
C LEU A 62 -14.46 -19.60 -12.91
N TYR A 63 -14.59 -20.84 -12.45
CA TYR A 63 -14.98 -22.00 -13.25
C TYR A 63 -16.28 -22.61 -12.72
N GLY A 64 -17.05 -23.25 -13.62
CA GLY A 64 -18.16 -24.13 -13.26
C GLY A 64 -19.27 -23.48 -12.42
N PHE A 65 -19.45 -22.17 -12.51
CA PHE A 65 -20.53 -21.46 -11.80
C PHE A 65 -21.79 -21.38 -12.67
N ASP A 66 -22.95 -21.52 -12.04
CA ASP A 66 -24.25 -21.42 -12.69
C ASP A 66 -24.83 -20.00 -12.51
N PRO A 67 -25.02 -19.22 -13.60
CA PRO A 67 -25.58 -17.87 -13.53
C PRO A 67 -27.06 -17.84 -13.11
N MET A 68 -27.75 -18.99 -13.08
CA MET A 68 -29.17 -19.09 -12.71
C MET A 68 -29.37 -19.37 -11.21
N LEU A 69 -28.30 -19.67 -10.47
CA LEU A 69 -28.35 -19.96 -9.04
C LEU A 69 -27.89 -18.76 -8.20
N ASP A 70 -28.52 -18.61 -7.04
CA ASP A 70 -28.06 -17.64 -6.04
C ASP A 70 -26.76 -18.11 -5.38
N PRO A 71 -25.84 -17.19 -5.03
CA PRO A 71 -26.02 -15.73 -5.03
C PRO A 71 -25.72 -15.04 -6.38
N LEU A 72 -25.29 -15.76 -7.41
CA LEU A 72 -24.84 -15.17 -8.67
C LEU A 72 -25.99 -14.58 -9.50
N ARG A 73 -27.14 -15.26 -9.57
CA ARG A 73 -28.33 -14.74 -10.25
C ARG A 73 -28.74 -13.38 -9.68
N ALA A 74 -28.97 -13.30 -8.37
CA ALA A 74 -29.30 -12.03 -7.71
C ALA A 74 -28.26 -10.94 -7.95
N GLU A 75 -26.97 -11.28 -7.97
CA GLU A 75 -25.88 -10.33 -8.26
C GLU A 75 -25.94 -9.81 -9.71
N LEU A 76 -26.22 -10.66 -10.69
CA LEU A 76 -26.40 -10.28 -12.09
C LEU A 76 -27.61 -9.35 -12.25
N GLU A 77 -28.74 -9.69 -11.65
CA GLU A 77 -29.99 -8.93 -11.72
C GLU A 77 -29.87 -7.50 -11.15
N THR A 78 -28.87 -7.22 -10.30
CA THR A 78 -28.62 -5.85 -9.82
C THR A 78 -28.33 -4.85 -10.94
N GLY A 79 -27.84 -5.31 -12.10
CA GLY A 79 -27.41 -4.44 -13.19
C GLY A 79 -26.20 -3.56 -12.87
N LYS A 80 -25.49 -3.82 -11.76
CA LYS A 80 -24.31 -3.01 -11.38
C LYS A 80 -23.16 -3.16 -12.35
N PHE A 81 -23.05 -4.30 -13.06
CA PHE A 81 -22.12 -4.49 -14.15
C PHE A 81 -22.85 -4.90 -15.42
N THR A 82 -22.55 -4.26 -16.54
CA THR A 82 -23.14 -4.58 -17.86
C THR A 82 -22.22 -4.25 -19.03
N ILE A 83 -22.46 -4.87 -20.17
CA ILE A 83 -21.85 -4.49 -21.45
C ILE A 83 -22.89 -3.70 -22.25
N LEU A 84 -22.58 -2.46 -22.57
CA LEU A 84 -23.48 -1.63 -23.36
C LEU A 84 -23.49 -2.09 -24.83
N PRO A 85 -24.63 -2.04 -25.52
CA PRO A 85 -24.73 -2.40 -26.94
C PRO A 85 -23.97 -1.43 -27.87
N GLY A 86 -23.72 -0.20 -27.42
CA GLY A 86 -22.90 0.79 -28.13
C GLY A 86 -21.39 0.50 -28.04
N ARG A 87 -20.59 1.25 -28.80
CA ARG A 87 -19.12 1.10 -28.86
C ARG A 87 -18.42 2.45 -28.75
N ASP A 88 -17.16 2.44 -28.34
CA ASP A 88 -16.33 3.64 -28.44
C ASP A 88 -15.99 3.96 -29.90
N ALA A 89 -15.45 5.14 -30.17
CA ALA A 89 -15.07 5.58 -31.53
C ALA A 89 -14.01 4.68 -32.20
N SER A 90 -13.35 3.78 -31.46
CA SER A 90 -12.39 2.82 -31.98
C SER A 90 -12.96 1.40 -32.16
N GLY A 91 -14.27 1.22 -31.93
CA GLY A 91 -14.98 -0.07 -31.98
C GLY A 91 -14.84 -0.91 -30.70
N ALA A 92 -14.24 -0.39 -29.63
CA ALA A 92 -14.09 -1.12 -28.38
C ALA A 92 -15.45 -1.26 -27.68
N ALA A 93 -15.72 -2.45 -27.11
CA ALA A 93 -16.92 -2.66 -26.33
C ALA A 93 -16.85 -1.89 -25.01
N ILE A 94 -18.00 -1.43 -24.51
CA ILE A 94 -18.07 -0.59 -23.31
C ILE A 94 -18.60 -1.43 -22.15
N ALA A 95 -17.73 -1.68 -21.17
CA ALA A 95 -18.07 -2.33 -19.92
C ALA A 95 -18.37 -1.26 -18.86
N LEU A 96 -19.59 -1.24 -18.33
CA LEU A 96 -20.05 -0.26 -17.35
C LEU A 96 -20.23 -0.91 -15.99
N PHE A 97 -19.57 -0.35 -14.98
CA PHE A 97 -19.77 -0.68 -13.58
C PHE A 97 -20.36 0.53 -12.83
N THR A 98 -21.54 0.38 -12.24
CA THR A 98 -22.27 1.43 -11.52
C THR A 98 -22.06 1.27 -10.02
N ALA A 99 -21.22 2.11 -9.43
CA ALA A 99 -20.70 1.92 -8.07
C ALA A 99 -21.79 2.05 -6.99
N ASN A 100 -22.79 2.93 -7.15
CA ASN A 100 -23.83 3.12 -6.13
C ASN A 100 -24.73 1.89 -5.92
N LEU A 101 -24.74 0.94 -6.86
CA LEU A 101 -25.46 -0.35 -6.76
C LEU A 101 -24.63 -1.45 -6.08
N HIS A 102 -23.36 -1.18 -5.75
CA HIS A 102 -22.49 -2.15 -5.08
C HIS A 102 -22.56 -2.01 -3.56
N TYR A 103 -22.81 -3.12 -2.88
CA TYR A 103 -22.91 -3.22 -1.42
C TYR A 103 -21.94 -4.32 -0.93
N PRO A 104 -20.71 -3.96 -0.51
CA PRO A 104 -19.65 -4.94 -0.20
C PRO A 104 -20.01 -5.92 0.92
N MET A 105 -20.93 -5.51 1.81
CA MET A 105 -21.35 -6.33 2.95
C MET A 105 -22.37 -7.42 2.61
N THR A 106 -22.99 -7.38 1.41
CA THR A 106 -24.08 -8.29 1.05
C THR A 106 -23.71 -9.28 -0.05
N VAL A 107 -22.54 -9.14 -0.66
CA VAL A 107 -22.09 -10.03 -1.74
C VAL A 107 -20.58 -10.26 -1.62
N THR A 108 -20.15 -11.49 -1.89
CA THR A 108 -18.71 -11.81 -1.87
C THR A 108 -18.00 -11.27 -3.11
N HIS A 109 -16.68 -11.03 -3.02
CA HIS A 109 -15.87 -10.67 -4.17
C HIS A 109 -15.94 -11.74 -5.27
N LYS A 110 -15.98 -13.02 -4.89
CA LYS A 110 -16.09 -14.17 -5.81
C LYS A 110 -17.35 -14.06 -6.66
N THR A 111 -18.52 -13.88 -6.03
CA THR A 111 -19.80 -13.76 -6.74
C THR A 111 -19.81 -12.55 -7.69
N THR A 112 -19.30 -11.40 -7.26
CA THR A 112 -19.22 -10.20 -8.12
C THR A 112 -18.30 -10.44 -9.32
N LEU A 113 -17.13 -11.08 -9.10
CA LEU A 113 -16.19 -11.40 -10.18
C LEU A 113 -16.75 -12.45 -11.15
N GLN A 114 -17.50 -13.44 -10.68
CA GLN A 114 -18.21 -14.39 -11.52
C GLN A 114 -19.18 -13.65 -12.45
N GLY A 115 -19.97 -12.70 -11.92
CA GLY A 115 -20.89 -11.89 -12.73
C GLY A 115 -20.18 -11.02 -13.78
N VAL A 116 -19.02 -10.46 -13.43
CA VAL A 116 -18.16 -9.70 -14.36
C VAL A 116 -17.60 -10.58 -15.47
N VAL A 117 -17.01 -11.74 -15.12
CA VAL A 117 -16.42 -12.67 -16.10
C VAL A 117 -17.48 -13.29 -17.00
N TYR A 118 -18.63 -13.66 -16.45
CA TYR A 118 -19.76 -14.21 -17.21
C TYR A 118 -20.14 -13.34 -18.41
N GLN A 119 -20.34 -12.03 -18.16
CA GLN A 119 -20.73 -11.09 -19.20
C GLN A 119 -19.57 -10.75 -20.15
N LEU A 120 -18.35 -10.61 -19.62
CA LEU A 120 -17.17 -10.33 -20.47
C LEU A 120 -16.86 -11.49 -21.43
N ASP A 121 -17.05 -12.75 -21.00
CA ASP A 121 -16.78 -13.92 -21.84
C ASP A 121 -17.71 -13.96 -23.06
N VAL A 122 -18.97 -13.58 -22.86
CA VAL A 122 -19.95 -13.42 -23.94
C VAL A 122 -19.56 -12.26 -24.86
N ALA A 123 -19.16 -11.11 -24.30
CA ALA A 123 -18.70 -9.98 -25.10
C ALA A 123 -17.47 -10.31 -25.97
N LEU A 124 -16.58 -11.17 -25.50
CA LEU A 124 -15.42 -11.66 -26.24
C LEU A 124 -15.74 -12.71 -27.32
N GLN A 125 -17.00 -13.12 -27.50
CA GLN A 125 -17.39 -13.90 -28.68
C GLN A 125 -17.38 -13.03 -29.95
N SER A 126 -17.57 -11.71 -29.82
CA SER A 126 -17.47 -10.78 -30.93
C SER A 126 -16.03 -10.61 -31.41
N ALA A 127 -15.76 -10.92 -32.68
CA ALA A 127 -14.46 -10.70 -33.31
C ALA A 127 -14.03 -9.22 -33.29
N GLU A 128 -15.00 -8.31 -33.40
CA GLU A 128 -14.76 -6.87 -33.27
C GLU A 128 -14.25 -6.53 -31.86
N THR A 129 -14.88 -7.06 -30.81
CA THR A 129 -14.42 -6.87 -29.43
C THR A 129 -13.04 -7.48 -29.19
N GLN A 130 -12.74 -8.65 -29.75
CA GLN A 130 -11.41 -9.26 -29.66
C GLN A 130 -10.32 -8.37 -30.30
N LYS A 131 -10.64 -7.70 -31.42
CA LYS A 131 -9.72 -6.82 -32.15
C LYS A 131 -9.58 -5.45 -31.51
N ALA A 132 -10.71 -4.83 -31.16
CA ALA A 132 -10.78 -3.46 -30.68
C ALA A 132 -10.53 -3.35 -29.17
N GLY A 133 -10.87 -4.37 -28.39
CA GLY A 133 -10.70 -4.39 -26.93
C GLY A 133 -11.86 -3.77 -26.17
N LEU A 134 -11.57 -3.27 -24.97
CA LEU A 134 -12.57 -2.81 -23.98
C LEU A 134 -12.29 -1.39 -23.51
N VAL A 135 -13.35 -0.60 -23.37
CA VAL A 135 -13.39 0.61 -22.52
C VAL A 135 -14.16 0.27 -21.26
N PHE A 136 -13.55 0.50 -20.10
CA PHE A 136 -14.19 0.27 -18.81
C PHE A 136 -14.66 1.61 -18.23
N ILE A 137 -15.94 1.74 -17.91
CA ILE A 137 -16.52 2.90 -17.25
C ILE A 137 -16.85 2.50 -15.81
N TYR A 138 -16.25 3.20 -14.84
CA TYR A 138 -16.58 3.08 -13.43
C TYR A 138 -17.39 4.33 -13.04
N ASP A 139 -18.71 4.20 -13.05
CA ASP A 139 -19.63 5.28 -12.71
C ASP A 139 -19.76 5.40 -11.20
N MET A 140 -19.21 6.49 -10.64
CA MET A 140 -19.29 6.80 -9.22
C MET A 140 -20.34 7.87 -8.92
N SER A 141 -21.15 8.25 -9.89
CA SER A 141 -22.20 9.24 -9.71
C SER A 141 -23.13 8.76 -8.60
N THR A 142 -23.34 9.62 -7.58
CA THR A 142 -24.17 9.34 -6.40
C THR A 142 -23.67 8.21 -5.48
N SER A 143 -22.47 7.67 -5.67
CA SER A 143 -21.93 6.63 -4.79
C SER A 143 -21.45 7.18 -3.43
N LYS A 144 -21.62 6.38 -2.38
CA LYS A 144 -21.14 6.64 -1.02
C LYS A 144 -19.85 5.87 -0.76
N TYR A 145 -19.13 6.26 0.29
CA TYR A 145 -17.93 5.53 0.72
C TYR A 145 -18.22 4.06 1.02
N SER A 146 -19.38 3.75 1.60
CA SER A 146 -19.82 2.38 1.89
C SER A 146 -20.05 1.52 0.65
N ASN A 147 -20.17 2.11 -0.54
CA ASN A 147 -20.25 1.38 -1.80
C ASN A 147 -18.86 1.02 -2.36
N PHE A 148 -17.80 1.64 -1.85
CA PHE A 148 -16.47 1.45 -2.38
C PHE A 148 -15.79 0.24 -1.77
N ASP A 149 -15.55 -0.75 -2.61
CA ASP A 149 -14.79 -1.94 -2.28
C ASP A 149 -13.40 -1.84 -2.90
N TYR A 150 -12.42 -1.59 -2.04
CA TYR A 150 -11.03 -1.44 -2.46
C TYR A 150 -10.45 -2.75 -3.01
N ASP A 151 -10.68 -3.87 -2.31
CA ASP A 151 -10.08 -5.15 -2.64
C ASP A 151 -10.70 -5.73 -3.92
N LEU A 152 -12.03 -5.64 -4.07
CA LEU A 152 -12.69 -5.99 -5.33
C LEU A 152 -12.20 -5.12 -6.48
N SER A 153 -12.03 -3.81 -6.28
CA SER A 153 -11.47 -2.91 -7.30
C SER A 153 -10.08 -3.34 -7.75
N GLN A 154 -9.23 -3.82 -6.82
CA GLN A 154 -7.92 -4.38 -7.17
C GLN A 154 -8.04 -5.69 -7.96
N LYS A 155 -8.97 -6.58 -7.59
CA LYS A 155 -9.19 -7.85 -8.30
C LYS A 155 -9.70 -7.62 -9.72
N ILE A 156 -10.70 -6.77 -9.92
CA ILE A 156 -11.22 -6.39 -11.25
C ILE A 156 -10.11 -5.77 -12.11
N LEU A 157 -9.31 -4.87 -11.53
CA LEU A 157 -8.23 -4.22 -12.27
C LEU A 157 -7.10 -5.19 -12.63
N THR A 158 -6.78 -6.14 -11.74
CA THR A 158 -5.78 -7.20 -11.97
C THR A 158 -6.23 -8.12 -13.10
N LEU A 159 -7.49 -8.53 -13.07
CA LEU A 159 -8.14 -9.28 -14.14
C LEU A 159 -8.01 -8.54 -15.48
N LEU A 160 -8.48 -7.28 -15.58
CA LEU A 160 -8.50 -6.53 -16.85
C LEU A 160 -7.12 -6.11 -17.37
N LYS A 161 -6.09 -6.01 -16.50
CA LYS A 161 -4.72 -5.58 -16.89
C LYS A 161 -3.86 -6.72 -17.44
N GLY A 162 -4.05 -7.94 -16.94
CA GLY A 162 -3.14 -9.05 -17.21
C GLY A 162 -3.72 -10.44 -17.05
N GLY A 163 -4.96 -10.58 -16.57
CA GLY A 163 -5.64 -11.85 -16.38
C GLY A 163 -6.78 -12.12 -17.35
N TYR A 164 -7.05 -11.22 -18.31
CA TYR A 164 -8.18 -11.34 -19.22
C TYR A 164 -7.76 -11.17 -20.68
N PRO A 165 -8.23 -12.03 -21.62
CA PRO A 165 -7.81 -12.03 -23.02
C PRO A 165 -8.46 -10.90 -23.85
N ALA A 166 -8.46 -9.68 -23.31
CA ALA A 166 -8.93 -8.48 -23.96
C ALA A 166 -7.94 -7.32 -23.75
N ARG A 167 -7.89 -6.38 -24.70
CA ARG A 167 -7.08 -5.17 -24.55
C ARG A 167 -7.87 -4.08 -23.84
N LEU A 168 -7.46 -3.72 -22.63
CA LEU A 168 -8.00 -2.56 -21.94
C LEU A 168 -7.50 -1.26 -22.59
N LYS A 169 -8.39 -0.55 -23.29
CA LYS A 169 -8.12 0.69 -24.04
C LYS A 169 -8.14 1.92 -23.14
N LYS A 170 -9.22 2.09 -22.39
CA LYS A 170 -9.45 3.20 -21.45
C LYS A 170 -10.18 2.69 -20.22
N VAL A 171 -9.91 3.34 -19.10
CA VAL A 171 -10.69 3.25 -17.86
C VAL A 171 -11.18 4.66 -17.55
N LEU A 172 -12.49 4.86 -17.50
CA LEU A 172 -13.12 6.16 -17.29
C LEU A 172 -13.82 6.13 -15.93
N ILE A 173 -13.29 6.88 -14.97
CA ILE A 173 -13.89 7.03 -13.65
C ILE A 173 -14.76 8.27 -13.67
N VAL A 174 -16.07 8.09 -13.62
CA VAL A 174 -17.05 9.15 -13.85
C VAL A 174 -17.54 9.69 -12.52
N THR A 175 -17.51 11.03 -12.38
CA THR A 175 -18.02 11.75 -11.21
C THR A 175 -17.44 11.23 -9.88
N ALA A 176 -16.13 10.97 -9.87
CA ALA A 176 -15.41 10.54 -8.66
C ALA A 176 -15.67 11.48 -7.47
N PRO A 177 -16.29 11.01 -6.36
CA PRO A 177 -16.52 11.83 -5.18
C PRO A 177 -15.21 12.29 -4.53
N LEU A 178 -15.25 13.35 -3.71
CA LEU A 178 -14.06 13.86 -3.02
C LEU A 178 -13.36 12.78 -2.17
N TRP A 179 -14.13 11.93 -1.49
CA TRP A 179 -13.59 10.83 -0.69
C TRP A 179 -12.81 9.81 -1.54
N PHE A 180 -13.14 9.66 -2.83
CA PHE A 180 -12.46 8.73 -3.73
C PHE A 180 -11.05 9.21 -4.10
N LYS A 181 -10.70 10.49 -3.88
CA LYS A 181 -9.35 10.99 -4.15
C LYS A 181 -8.26 10.21 -3.39
N ALA A 182 -8.53 9.79 -2.15
CA ALA A 182 -7.56 9.05 -1.35
C ALA A 182 -7.44 7.57 -1.79
N PRO A 183 -8.52 6.78 -1.91
CA PRO A 183 -8.45 5.42 -2.45
C PRO A 183 -7.97 5.36 -3.90
N PHE A 184 -8.36 6.30 -4.76
CA PHE A 184 -7.86 6.36 -6.14
C PHE A 184 -6.36 6.59 -6.19
N LYS A 185 -5.84 7.48 -5.33
CA LYS A 185 -4.39 7.66 -5.18
C LYS A 185 -3.72 6.40 -4.66
N ILE A 186 -4.40 5.48 -3.97
CA ILE A 186 -3.86 4.18 -3.50
C ILE A 186 -3.92 3.17 -4.65
N LEU A 187 -5.09 2.99 -5.28
CA LEU A 187 -5.28 2.10 -6.44
C LEU A 187 -4.31 2.43 -7.59
N ARG A 188 -4.11 3.72 -7.89
CA ARG A 188 -3.19 4.19 -8.93
C ARG A 188 -1.75 3.76 -8.68
N LEU A 189 -1.35 3.55 -7.43
CA LEU A 189 -0.02 3.03 -7.12
C LEU A 189 0.18 1.64 -7.75
N PHE A 190 -0.87 0.79 -7.80
CA PHE A 190 -0.80 -0.64 -8.20
C PHE A 190 -0.93 -0.82 -9.72
N VAL A 191 -1.22 0.29 -10.40
CA VAL A 191 -1.32 0.39 -11.85
C VAL A 191 0.06 0.71 -12.42
N ARG A 192 0.57 -0.13 -13.35
CA ARG A 192 1.83 0.13 -14.08
C ARG A 192 1.66 1.42 -14.90
N GLU A 193 2.73 2.18 -15.08
CA GLU A 193 2.73 3.50 -15.74
C GLU A 193 1.94 3.52 -17.06
N LYS A 194 2.22 2.57 -17.96
CA LYS A 194 1.51 2.39 -19.24
C LYS A 194 0.00 2.17 -19.14
N LEU A 195 -0.50 1.66 -18.01
CA LEU A 195 -1.94 1.54 -17.76
C LEU A 195 -2.49 2.81 -17.10
N ARG A 196 -1.70 3.56 -16.32
CA ARG A 196 -2.14 4.85 -15.72
C ARG A 196 -2.49 5.87 -16.80
N GLU A 197 -1.76 5.87 -17.91
CA GLU A 197 -2.04 6.71 -19.10
C GLU A 197 -3.40 6.40 -19.75
N ARG A 198 -4.02 5.27 -19.40
CA ARG A 198 -5.33 4.85 -19.91
C ARG A 198 -6.46 5.11 -18.92
N VAL A 199 -6.15 5.56 -17.70
CA VAL A 199 -7.14 5.84 -16.66
C VAL A 199 -7.42 7.34 -16.62
N PHE A 200 -8.66 7.73 -16.85
CA PHE A 200 -9.11 9.12 -16.84
C PHE A 200 -10.20 9.29 -15.78
N THR A 201 -10.12 10.38 -15.02
CA THR A 201 -11.22 10.81 -14.15
C THR A 201 -11.94 11.96 -14.85
N VAL A 202 -13.24 11.80 -15.07
CA VAL A 202 -14.05 12.72 -15.87
C VAL A 202 -15.37 13.03 -15.18
N SER A 203 -15.95 14.20 -15.44
CA SER A 203 -17.35 14.47 -15.12
C SER A 203 -18.29 13.91 -16.20
N ILE A 204 -19.59 13.79 -15.90
CA ILE A 204 -20.60 13.36 -16.91
C ILE A 204 -20.52 14.18 -18.22
N PRO A 205 -20.46 15.53 -18.20
CA PRO A 205 -20.31 16.30 -19.45
C PRO A 205 -19.04 15.96 -20.24
N GLN A 206 -17.94 15.71 -19.54
CA GLN A 206 -16.65 15.34 -20.14
C GLN A 206 -16.64 13.92 -20.71
N LEU A 207 -17.52 13.03 -20.26
CA LEU A 207 -17.54 11.63 -20.71
C LEU A 207 -17.78 11.51 -22.22
N SER A 208 -18.61 12.39 -22.78
CA SER A 208 -18.91 12.46 -24.22
C SER A 208 -17.69 12.77 -25.10
N LEU A 209 -16.61 13.32 -24.53
CA LEU A 209 -15.33 13.53 -25.22
C LEU A 209 -14.56 12.21 -25.43
N HIS A 210 -14.90 11.17 -24.67
CA HIS A 210 -14.22 9.88 -24.70
C HIS A 210 -15.06 8.78 -25.37
N VAL A 211 -16.39 8.85 -25.26
CA VAL A 211 -17.34 7.85 -25.77
C VAL A 211 -18.51 8.57 -26.47
N PRO A 212 -18.94 8.12 -27.66
CA PRO A 212 -20.06 8.70 -28.39
C PRO A 212 -21.36 8.76 -27.56
N ARG A 213 -22.15 9.84 -27.71
CA ARG A 213 -23.38 10.06 -26.93
C ARG A 213 -24.45 9.01 -27.19
N ASP A 214 -24.56 8.52 -28.42
CA ASP A 214 -25.46 7.43 -28.81
C ASP A 214 -25.05 6.07 -28.23
N SER A 215 -23.84 5.97 -27.66
CA SER A 215 -23.32 4.77 -27.00
C SER A 215 -23.30 4.87 -25.48
N LEU A 216 -23.84 5.96 -24.91
CA LEU A 216 -23.92 6.21 -23.47
C LEU A 216 -25.37 6.29 -23.00
N PRO A 217 -25.72 5.74 -21.81
CA PRO A 217 -27.05 5.89 -21.23
C PRO A 217 -27.39 7.36 -20.93
N GLY A 218 -28.69 7.68 -20.88
CA GLY A 218 -29.18 9.03 -20.54
C GLY A 218 -28.60 9.61 -19.24
N ARG A 219 -28.50 8.79 -18.18
CA ARG A 219 -27.90 9.19 -16.89
C ARG A 219 -26.41 9.57 -16.98
N LEU A 220 -25.73 9.14 -18.03
CA LEU A 220 -24.33 9.45 -18.33
C LEU A 220 -24.19 10.49 -19.45
N GLY A 221 -25.25 11.23 -19.77
CA GLY A 221 -25.25 12.33 -20.74
C GLY A 221 -25.43 11.92 -22.20
N GLY A 222 -25.74 10.66 -22.45
CA GLY A 222 -25.99 10.11 -23.79
C GLY A 222 -27.46 9.98 -24.15
N THR A 223 -27.74 9.20 -25.19
CA THR A 223 -29.07 8.93 -25.75
C THR A 223 -29.34 7.43 -25.93
N LEU A 224 -28.43 6.57 -25.47
CA LEU A 224 -28.60 5.13 -25.57
C LEU A 224 -29.70 4.67 -24.61
N ASP A 225 -30.73 4.07 -25.16
CA ASP A 225 -31.66 3.23 -24.39
C ASP A 225 -31.13 1.80 -24.38
N TYR A 226 -31.09 1.18 -23.20
CA TYR A 226 -30.59 -0.18 -23.05
C TYR A 226 -31.36 -0.93 -21.98
N ASP A 227 -31.58 -2.21 -22.23
CA ASP A 227 -32.18 -3.13 -21.27
C ASP A 227 -31.14 -4.15 -20.81
N HIS A 228 -30.83 -4.12 -19.52
CA HIS A 228 -29.89 -5.04 -18.89
C HIS A 228 -30.39 -6.49 -18.94
N SER A 229 -31.70 -6.70 -18.77
CA SER A 229 -32.31 -8.03 -18.77
C SER A 229 -32.20 -8.70 -20.13
N SER A 230 -32.40 -7.94 -21.21
CA SER A 230 -32.14 -8.40 -22.59
C SER A 230 -30.68 -8.82 -22.81
N TRP A 231 -29.72 -8.11 -22.22
CA TRP A 231 -28.30 -8.50 -22.26
C TRP A 231 -28.03 -9.79 -21.49
N LEU A 232 -28.56 -9.94 -20.27
CA LEU A 232 -28.43 -11.20 -19.51
C LEU A 232 -29.06 -12.39 -20.23
N LEU A 233 -30.22 -12.20 -20.87
CA LEU A 233 -30.85 -13.23 -21.70
C LEU A 233 -29.96 -13.61 -22.89
N HIS A 234 -29.28 -12.65 -23.51
CA HIS A 234 -28.30 -12.94 -24.54
C HIS A 234 -27.09 -13.69 -23.98
N CYS A 235 -26.57 -13.33 -22.80
CA CYS A 235 -25.51 -14.08 -22.15
C CYS A 235 -25.91 -15.53 -21.87
N TYR A 236 -27.14 -15.74 -21.39
CA TYR A 236 -27.68 -17.07 -21.14
C TYR A 236 -27.71 -17.90 -22.42
N LYS A 237 -28.37 -17.40 -23.48
CA LYS A 237 -28.45 -18.08 -24.79
C LYS A 237 -27.06 -18.38 -25.37
N SER A 238 -26.12 -17.46 -25.25
CA SER A 238 -24.76 -17.60 -25.77
C SER A 238 -23.90 -18.60 -24.99
N MET A 239 -24.26 -18.92 -23.73
CA MET A 239 -23.54 -19.87 -22.90
C MET A 239 -24.19 -21.26 -22.92
N THR A 240 -25.52 -21.36 -23.01
CA THR A 240 -26.23 -22.65 -23.20
C THR A 240 -25.93 -23.26 -24.57
N ASN A 241 -25.79 -22.43 -25.61
CA ASN A 241 -25.37 -22.90 -26.94
C ASN A 241 -23.90 -23.37 -27.00
N ARG A 242 -23.13 -23.25 -25.90
CA ARG A 242 -21.78 -23.80 -25.76
C ARG A 242 -21.73 -25.11 -25.00
N GLU A 243 -22.83 -25.58 -24.39
CA GLU A 243 -22.85 -26.92 -23.76
C GLU A 243 -22.54 -28.01 -24.79
N ASP A 244 -22.85 -27.81 -26.07
CA ASP A 244 -22.47 -28.71 -27.17
C ASP A 244 -20.95 -28.73 -27.47
N GLU A 245 -20.17 -27.74 -27.02
CA GLU A 245 -18.69 -27.74 -27.10
C GLU A 245 -18.00 -28.02 -25.74
N ILE A 246 -18.74 -28.02 -24.63
CA ILE A 246 -18.20 -28.10 -23.27
C ILE A 246 -18.60 -29.40 -22.55
N VAL A 247 -19.66 -30.10 -22.98
CA VAL A 247 -20.11 -31.39 -22.44
C VAL A 247 -19.42 -32.56 -23.17
N ALA A 248 -18.18 -32.81 -22.78
CA ALA A 248 -17.61 -34.15 -22.76
C ALA A 248 -16.70 -34.22 -21.52
N GLY A 249 -17.26 -34.64 -20.38
CA GLY A 249 -16.47 -34.68 -19.14
C GLY A 249 -17.21 -34.83 -17.81
N GLN A 250 -18.51 -35.12 -17.78
CA GLN A 250 -19.14 -35.67 -16.57
C GLN A 250 -19.71 -37.04 -16.86
N GLN A 251 -18.82 -38.02 -17.01
CA GLN A 251 -19.10 -39.43 -16.75
C GLN A 251 -17.77 -40.17 -16.65
N GLN A 252 -17.23 -40.29 -15.43
CA GLN A 252 -16.45 -41.44 -14.98
C GLN A 252 -15.96 -41.24 -13.54
N THR A 253 -16.85 -41.52 -12.58
CA THR A 253 -16.48 -42.18 -11.31
C THR A 253 -17.71 -42.91 -10.79
N THR A 254 -18.08 -44.01 -11.47
CA THR A 254 -18.71 -45.20 -10.86
C THR A 254 -18.95 -46.27 -11.95
N ASN A 255 -17.92 -47.06 -12.25
CA ASN A 255 -18.09 -48.45 -12.67
C ASN A 255 -17.22 -49.26 -11.68
N GLY A 256 -17.68 -50.26 -10.96
CA GLY A 256 -18.96 -50.94 -10.98
C GLY A 256 -18.71 -52.38 -10.50
N THR A 257 -19.56 -52.85 -9.59
CA THR A 257 -19.83 -54.29 -9.47
C THR A 257 -21.32 -54.42 -9.15
N SER A 258 -22.11 -54.74 -10.17
CA SER A 258 -23.02 -55.89 -10.18
C SER A 258 -23.93 -55.85 -11.40
N GLN A 259 -23.99 -56.99 -12.07
CA GLN A 259 -24.84 -57.32 -13.20
C GLN A 259 -26.33 -57.19 -12.87
N THR A 260 -27.19 -56.84 -13.85
CA THR A 260 -28.29 -57.68 -14.35
C THR A 260 -29.19 -56.95 -15.39
N ASN A 261 -29.41 -57.66 -16.51
CA ASN A 261 -30.50 -57.68 -17.50
C ASN A 261 -31.65 -56.64 -17.48
N SER A 262 -31.94 -56.01 -18.64
CA SER A 262 -33.09 -56.33 -19.55
C SER A 262 -33.75 -55.13 -20.28
N SER A 263 -33.94 -55.33 -21.60
CA SER A 263 -35.06 -54.92 -22.50
C SER A 263 -35.49 -53.45 -22.75
N SER A 264 -35.16 -52.98 -23.97
CA SER A 264 -36.03 -52.52 -25.09
C SER A 264 -37.06 -51.36 -25.00
N MET A 265 -37.04 -50.54 -26.09
CA MET A 265 -38.06 -49.61 -26.67
C MET A 265 -38.24 -48.25 -25.97
N GLY A 266 -38.36 -47.08 -26.62
CA GLY A 266 -38.37 -46.68 -28.03
C GLY A 266 -38.68 -45.17 -28.16
N SER A 267 -38.37 -44.58 -29.32
CA SER A 267 -38.93 -43.35 -29.95
C SER A 267 -38.88 -41.99 -29.22
N GLY A 268 -38.38 -40.97 -29.94
CA GLY A 268 -38.15 -39.62 -29.44
C GLY A 268 -39.27 -38.60 -29.64
N ALA A 269 -39.00 -37.37 -29.20
CA ALA A 269 -39.66 -36.14 -29.64
C ALA A 269 -38.83 -34.92 -29.21
N THR A 270 -38.59 -34.02 -30.16
CA THR A 270 -38.07 -32.65 -30.01
C THR A 270 -39.07 -31.75 -29.28
N ALA A 271 -38.62 -30.93 -28.33
CA ALA A 271 -39.45 -29.90 -27.68
C ALA A 271 -38.78 -28.51 -27.73
N THR A 272 -39.43 -27.62 -28.46
CA THR A 272 -39.19 -26.18 -28.54
C THR A 272 -39.86 -25.49 -27.35
N VAL A 273 -39.19 -24.57 -26.65
CA VAL A 273 -39.80 -23.77 -25.58
C VAL A 273 -39.76 -22.29 -25.96
N THR A 274 -40.97 -21.74 -26.16
CA THR A 274 -41.30 -20.33 -26.38
C THR A 274 -41.27 -19.53 -25.08
N ALA A 275 -40.71 -18.32 -25.14
CA ALA A 275 -40.72 -17.31 -24.08
C ALA A 275 -42.08 -16.60 -24.00
N ALA A 276 -42.56 -16.35 -22.79
CA ALA A 276 -43.76 -15.55 -22.52
C ALA A 276 -43.41 -14.28 -21.75
N ILE A 277 -43.87 -13.16 -22.31
CA ILE A 277 -43.88 -11.79 -21.78
C ILE A 277 -45.08 -11.66 -20.84
N LEU A 278 -44.95 -10.94 -19.73
CA LEU A 278 -46.08 -10.50 -18.90
C LEU A 278 -45.96 -9.01 -18.59
N ASP A 279 -47.04 -8.30 -18.91
CA ASP A 279 -47.39 -6.95 -18.45
C ASP A 279 -48.92 -6.99 -18.12
N PRO A 280 -49.51 -5.99 -17.43
CA PRO A 280 -50.26 -6.23 -16.21
C PRO A 280 -51.75 -5.83 -16.33
N HIS A 281 -52.50 -6.13 -15.26
CA HIS A 281 -53.81 -5.60 -14.82
C HIS A 281 -54.95 -6.62 -14.67
N LEU A 282 -55.68 -6.39 -13.57
CA LEU A 282 -57.02 -6.86 -13.14
C LEU A 282 -57.08 -8.27 -12.53
N ALA A 283 -57.89 -8.56 -11.51
CA ALA A 283 -58.57 -7.87 -10.41
C ALA A 283 -59.41 -8.93 -9.68
N GLY A 284 -59.57 -8.82 -8.36
CA GLY A 284 -60.57 -9.53 -7.53
C GLY A 284 -60.18 -10.94 -7.05
N SER A 285 -60.56 -11.46 -5.89
CA SER A 285 -61.14 -10.96 -4.63
C SER A 285 -61.41 -12.22 -3.77
N ALA A 286 -61.04 -12.22 -2.48
CA ALA A 286 -61.65 -12.99 -1.37
C ALA A 286 -60.71 -12.95 -0.14
N THR A 287 -60.89 -12.02 0.80
CA THR A 287 -61.57 -12.16 2.10
C THR A 287 -60.84 -13.02 3.15
N GLY A 288 -60.44 -12.35 4.24
CA GLY A 288 -59.94 -12.95 5.48
C GLY A 288 -59.47 -11.87 6.48
N THR A 289 -60.43 -11.35 7.24
CA THR A 289 -60.33 -10.43 8.41
C THR A 289 -59.26 -10.85 9.43
N THR A 290 -58.54 -9.96 10.11
CA THR A 290 -58.98 -9.26 11.35
C THR A 290 -58.23 -7.95 11.65
N ASP A 291 -58.97 -7.02 12.26
CA ASP A 291 -58.67 -5.65 12.76
C ASP A 291 -57.52 -5.51 13.78
N LEU A 292 -56.86 -4.33 13.78
CA LEU A 292 -57.13 -3.22 14.73
C LEU A 292 -56.18 -2.01 14.50
N SER A 293 -56.75 -0.91 13.99
CA SER A 293 -56.68 0.51 14.45
C SER A 293 -55.44 1.05 15.20
N GLU A 294 -54.98 2.31 15.10
CA GLU A 294 -55.44 3.56 14.47
C GLU A 294 -54.43 4.71 14.76
N TYR A 295 -54.39 5.72 13.87
CA TYR A 295 -54.18 7.18 14.11
C TYR A 295 -52.78 7.73 14.48
N VAL A 296 -52.28 8.89 14.00
CA VAL A 296 -52.77 9.90 13.04
C VAL A 296 -51.64 10.80 12.51
N SER A 297 -51.91 11.38 11.34
CA SER A 297 -51.26 12.44 10.54
C SER A 297 -50.61 13.64 11.23
N GLY A 298 -49.71 14.30 10.48
CA GLY A 298 -49.41 15.73 10.66
C GLY A 298 -48.33 16.29 9.73
N HIS A 299 -48.74 16.84 8.59
CA HIS A 299 -47.91 17.59 7.63
C HIS A 299 -47.39 18.93 8.19
N HIS A 300 -46.19 19.37 7.76
CA HIS A 300 -45.99 20.61 6.99
C HIS A 300 -44.50 20.90 6.68
N ARG A 301 -44.28 21.52 5.52
CA ARG A 301 -43.03 22.09 4.96
C ARG A 301 -43.42 23.49 4.41
N PRO A 302 -42.49 24.35 3.94
CA PRO A 302 -41.31 25.02 4.53
C PRO A 302 -41.56 26.57 4.51
N PRO A 303 -40.60 27.55 4.45
CA PRO A 303 -39.59 27.75 3.37
C PRO A 303 -38.25 28.45 3.77
N SER A 304 -37.45 28.71 2.74
CA SER A 304 -36.12 29.34 2.61
C SER A 304 -35.93 30.76 3.14
N GLY A 305 -34.69 31.12 3.48
CA GLY A 305 -34.20 32.51 3.63
C GLY A 305 -32.69 32.56 3.89
N SER A 306 -32.02 33.57 3.35
CA SER A 306 -30.56 33.70 3.18
C SER A 306 -30.00 34.91 3.96
N ILE A 307 -28.67 34.91 4.14
CA ILE A 307 -27.73 36.06 4.30
C ILE A 307 -27.27 36.48 5.73
N ASP A 308 -25.93 36.57 5.83
CA ASP A 308 -25.01 37.44 6.59
C ASP A 308 -24.37 37.12 7.96
N HIS A 309 -23.13 37.65 7.99
CA HIS A 309 -21.96 37.60 8.87
C HIS A 309 -22.12 38.01 10.35
N ILE A 310 -20.99 37.82 11.07
CA ILE A 310 -20.58 38.31 12.42
C ILE A 310 -20.85 37.25 13.50
N GLY A 311 -19.96 36.88 14.42
CA GLY A 311 -18.63 37.30 14.82
C GLY A 311 -18.22 36.39 16.01
N VAL A 312 -16.92 36.23 16.22
CA VAL A 312 -16.31 35.42 17.28
C VAL A 312 -16.42 36.16 18.61
N GLU A 313 -16.83 35.49 19.70
CA GLU A 313 -16.11 35.46 21.01
C GLU A 313 -16.84 34.65 22.10
N ASP A 314 -16.01 33.92 22.85
CA ASP A 314 -16.10 33.45 24.24
C ASP A 314 -17.25 32.55 24.74
N ILE A 315 -16.90 31.26 24.95
CA ILE A 315 -17.23 30.53 26.18
C ILE A 315 -16.04 29.65 26.58
N SER A 316 -15.19 30.18 27.46
CA SER A 316 -14.46 29.38 28.45
C SER A 316 -15.28 29.37 29.73
N ASP A 317 -15.66 28.19 30.22
CA ASP A 317 -15.85 27.90 31.66
C ASP A 317 -16.41 26.49 31.82
N LEU A 318 -15.55 25.53 32.19
CA LEU A 318 -15.88 24.50 33.18
C LEU A 318 -14.61 23.70 33.55
N ALA A 319 -13.93 24.15 34.60
CA ALA A 319 -13.02 23.30 35.37
C ALA A 319 -12.97 23.82 36.82
N ALA A 320 -13.80 23.27 37.70
CA ALA A 320 -13.51 23.19 39.14
C ALA A 320 -14.58 22.33 39.85
N ALA A 321 -14.20 21.12 40.25
CA ALA A 321 -14.59 20.53 41.54
C ALA A 321 -13.95 19.14 41.69
N ALA A 322 -12.83 19.08 42.42
CA ALA A 322 -12.59 18.10 43.50
C ALA A 322 -11.09 18.13 43.87
N ALA A 323 -10.78 18.89 44.91
CA ALA A 323 -9.56 18.72 45.70
C ALA A 323 -9.97 18.12 47.06
N HIS A 324 -9.19 17.15 47.55
CA HIS A 324 -8.61 17.12 48.90
C HIS A 324 -8.02 15.73 49.20
N HIS A 325 -6.70 15.64 49.42
CA HIS A 325 -6.15 15.46 50.76
C HIS A 325 -4.60 15.46 50.82
N HIS A 326 -4.13 16.14 51.86
CA HIS A 326 -2.90 16.00 52.67
C HIS A 326 -1.51 16.52 52.22
N HIS A 327 -1.09 17.50 53.02
CA HIS A 327 0.24 18.03 53.34
C HIS A 327 1.31 16.97 53.70
N HIS A 328 2.57 17.26 53.33
CA HIS A 328 3.60 17.60 54.32
C HIS A 328 4.72 18.48 53.72
N ASN A 329 5.26 19.32 54.61
CA ASN A 329 6.08 20.50 54.39
C ASN A 329 7.56 20.18 54.69
N HIS A 330 8.51 20.79 53.97
CA HIS A 330 9.81 21.18 54.56
C HIS A 330 10.47 22.33 53.78
N HIS A 331 10.63 23.46 54.46
CA HIS A 331 11.39 24.63 54.05
C HIS A 331 12.89 24.47 54.33
N HIS A 332 13.73 25.08 53.49
CA HIS A 332 14.91 25.81 53.95
C HIS A 332 15.16 27.06 53.08
N HIS A 333 15.29 28.20 53.75
CA HIS A 333 15.72 29.50 53.23
C HIS A 333 17.25 29.58 53.15
N HIS A 334 17.83 30.25 52.13
CA HIS A 334 18.45 31.58 52.32
C HIS A 334 19.13 32.18 51.07
N HIS A 335 18.89 33.50 50.94
CA HIS A 335 19.74 34.60 50.45
C HIS A 335 20.09 34.84 48.97
N HIS A 336 19.56 35.98 48.50
CA HIS A 336 20.08 36.88 47.47
C HIS A 336 21.54 37.30 47.70
N ASN A 337 22.36 37.33 46.63
CA ASN A 337 22.97 38.58 46.18
C ASN A 337 23.38 38.51 44.70
N THR A 338 23.36 39.68 44.07
CA THR A 338 23.33 39.95 42.63
C THR A 338 24.68 40.04 41.93
N SER A 339 24.64 39.77 40.62
CA SER A 339 25.40 40.35 39.50
C SER A 339 26.57 39.55 38.91
N SER A 340 26.53 39.48 37.57
CA SER A 340 27.51 38.95 36.62
C SER A 340 27.50 37.44 36.35
N GLU A 341 26.62 37.00 35.46
CA GLU A 341 26.98 36.18 34.27
C GLU A 341 25.73 36.00 33.39
N LEU A 342 25.71 36.68 32.25
CA LEU A 342 24.65 36.56 31.25
C LEU A 342 24.78 35.21 30.54
N TRP A 343 23.75 34.37 30.71
CA TRP A 343 23.20 33.40 29.75
C TRP A 343 24.18 32.76 28.76
N ASN A 344 24.75 31.61 29.14
CA ASN A 344 25.30 30.65 28.19
C ASN A 344 25.01 29.22 28.67
N GLU A 345 23.74 28.85 28.76
CA GLU A 345 23.34 27.45 28.87
C GLU A 345 22.78 26.99 27.51
N ASN A 346 23.66 26.44 26.67
CA ASN A 346 23.23 25.60 25.56
C ASN A 346 22.46 24.39 26.13
N PRO A 347 21.37 23.94 25.49
CA PRO A 347 20.73 22.68 25.86
C PRO A 347 21.75 21.53 25.77
N PRO A 348 21.58 20.42 26.52
CA PRO A 348 22.61 19.40 26.64
C PRO A 348 22.92 18.82 25.26
N SER A 349 24.07 19.23 24.72
CA SER A 349 24.67 18.57 23.56
C SER A 349 24.92 17.11 23.93
N SER A 350 24.82 16.24 22.94
CA SER A 350 25.13 14.80 23.03
C SER A 350 26.57 14.50 23.49
N ALA A 351 27.40 15.52 23.74
CA ALA A 351 28.73 15.41 24.32
C ALA A 351 28.73 15.18 25.86
N SER A 352 27.60 15.28 26.56
CA SER A 352 27.52 15.17 28.03
C SER A 352 26.75 13.95 28.55
N SER A 353 26.84 12.79 27.89
CA SER A 353 26.48 11.53 28.54
C SER A 353 27.76 10.85 29.04
N GLY A 354 27.99 10.91 30.36
CA GLY A 354 29.02 10.13 31.01
C GLY A 354 28.95 8.67 30.56
N PHE A 355 30.11 8.13 30.19
CA PHE A 355 30.29 6.79 29.64
C PHE A 355 29.67 5.72 30.56
N SER A 356 28.48 5.28 30.20
CA SER A 356 27.92 4.01 30.61
C SER A 356 27.47 3.29 29.35
N ASP A 357 28.30 2.35 28.89
CA ASP A 357 27.93 1.41 27.82
C ASP A 357 26.72 0.53 28.20
N ASP A 358 26.35 0.53 29.48
CA ASP A 358 25.28 -0.28 30.09
C ASP A 358 23.86 0.20 29.71
N ASP A 359 23.70 1.48 29.33
CA ASP A 359 22.40 2.08 28.95
C ASP A 359 22.06 1.92 27.45
N SER A 360 22.98 1.36 26.66
CA SER A 360 22.79 1.15 25.22
C SER A 360 21.99 -0.12 24.93
N LEU A 361 21.54 -0.32 23.68
CA LEU A 361 20.82 -1.55 23.26
C LEU A 361 21.66 -2.85 23.39
N ALA A 362 22.82 -2.80 24.03
CA ALA A 362 23.76 -3.88 24.25
C ALA A 362 23.33 -4.93 25.29
N GLY A 363 22.32 -4.62 26.13
CA GLY A 363 21.94 -5.45 27.27
C GLY A 363 21.60 -6.91 26.94
N ALA A 364 21.92 -7.82 27.87
CA ALA A 364 21.59 -9.25 27.83
C ALA A 364 20.09 -9.55 27.95
N GLU A 365 19.27 -8.52 28.21
CA GLU A 365 17.81 -8.62 28.20
C GLU A 365 17.28 -8.79 26.76
N GLY A 366 16.57 -9.90 26.56
CA GLY A 366 16.01 -10.32 25.27
C GLY A 366 16.16 -11.83 25.07
N ASP A 367 16.01 -12.26 23.82
CA ASP A 367 16.24 -13.65 23.39
C ASP A 367 17.30 -13.66 22.27
N PRO A 368 18.57 -13.32 22.58
CA PRO A 368 19.63 -13.28 21.59
C PRO A 368 19.94 -14.68 21.07
N LYS A 369 20.01 -14.80 19.74
CA LYS A 369 20.22 -16.07 19.04
C LYS A 369 21.45 -16.00 18.15
N THR A 370 22.17 -17.12 18.03
CA THR A 370 23.18 -17.27 16.97
C THR A 370 22.50 -17.25 15.61
N ILE A 371 23.27 -17.06 14.54
CA ILE A 371 22.67 -17.02 13.21
C ILE A 371 22.03 -18.37 12.82
N GLU A 372 22.59 -19.51 13.25
CA GLU A 372 22.02 -20.84 13.03
C GLU A 372 20.66 -20.97 13.74
N GLN A 373 20.57 -20.50 14.98
CA GLN A 373 19.32 -20.47 15.74
C GLN A 373 18.28 -19.55 15.09
N ILE A 374 18.71 -18.43 14.49
CA ILE A 374 17.83 -17.52 13.75
C ILE A 374 17.30 -18.22 12.48
N VAL A 375 18.16 -18.89 11.71
CA VAL A 375 17.72 -19.66 10.53
C VAL A 375 16.70 -20.73 10.92
N GLN A 376 16.99 -21.50 11.98
CA GLN A 376 16.09 -22.53 12.48
C GLN A 376 14.74 -21.92 12.90
N MET A 377 14.74 -20.84 13.67
CA MET A 377 13.53 -20.14 14.09
C MET A 377 12.72 -19.61 12.90
N VAL A 378 13.37 -18.98 11.91
CA VAL A 378 12.71 -18.43 10.71
C VAL A 378 12.06 -19.56 9.91
N ARG A 379 12.76 -20.69 9.75
CA ARG A 379 12.21 -21.89 9.11
C ARG A 379 11.03 -22.46 9.89
N GLU A 380 11.16 -22.59 11.22
CA GLU A 380 10.14 -23.17 12.12
C GLU A 380 8.88 -22.32 12.25
N ARG A 381 9.00 -20.99 12.13
CA ARG A 381 7.86 -20.07 12.20
C ARG A 381 7.22 -19.86 10.84
N GLY A 382 8.02 -19.91 9.77
CA GLY A 382 7.62 -19.48 8.44
C GLY A 382 7.21 -17.99 8.41
N LYS A 383 6.81 -17.53 7.23
CA LYS A 383 6.39 -16.14 7.03
C LYS A 383 5.23 -15.74 7.94
N GLN A 384 4.20 -16.57 8.04
CA GLN A 384 3.01 -16.28 8.87
C GLN A 384 3.33 -16.20 10.36
N GLY A 385 4.24 -17.04 10.87
CA GLY A 385 4.68 -16.96 12.26
C GLY A 385 5.39 -15.64 12.58
N LEU A 386 6.24 -15.16 11.67
CA LEU A 386 6.90 -13.85 11.83
C LEU A 386 5.91 -12.68 11.71
N ILE A 387 4.89 -12.80 10.84
CA ILE A 387 3.80 -11.81 10.74
C ILE A 387 3.00 -11.75 12.05
N ARG A 388 2.70 -12.91 12.66
CA ARG A 388 2.03 -12.97 13.97
C ARG A 388 2.87 -12.33 15.07
N GLU A 389 4.17 -12.62 15.14
CA GLU A 389 5.06 -11.97 16.11
C GLU A 389 5.08 -10.44 15.91
N TYR A 390 5.14 -9.96 14.67
CA TYR A 390 5.04 -8.52 14.41
C TYR A 390 3.68 -7.95 14.84
N ALA A 391 2.59 -8.69 14.66
CA ALA A 391 1.25 -8.26 15.09
C ALA A 391 1.19 -8.08 16.61
N GLU A 392 1.85 -8.95 17.39
CA GLU A 392 1.99 -8.80 18.85
C GLU A 392 2.74 -7.51 19.22
N ILE A 393 3.89 -7.24 18.57
CA ILE A 393 4.67 -6.01 18.78
C ILE A 393 3.84 -4.77 18.43
N LYS A 394 3.08 -4.84 17.32
CA LYS A 394 2.23 -3.74 16.85
C LYS A 394 1.03 -3.48 17.76
N ALA A 395 0.50 -4.51 18.41
CA ALA A 395 -0.66 -4.42 19.31
C ALA A 395 -0.32 -3.74 20.65
N ARG A 396 0.96 -3.70 21.06
CA ARG A 396 1.37 -2.99 22.27
C ARG A 396 1.17 -1.49 22.11
N ALA A 397 0.60 -0.88 23.14
CA ALA A 397 0.44 0.56 23.20
C ALA A 397 1.82 1.25 23.26
N PRO A 398 1.94 2.47 22.72
CA PRO A 398 3.10 3.32 22.96
C PRO A 398 3.26 3.62 24.47
N ASP A 399 4.42 3.35 25.06
CA ASP A 399 4.69 3.54 26.50
C ASP A 399 5.15 4.98 26.85
N GLY A 400 4.88 5.94 25.97
CA GLY A 400 5.31 7.35 26.12
C GLY A 400 4.23 8.33 25.68
N THR A 401 4.48 9.63 25.91
CA THR A 401 3.54 10.71 25.61
C THR A 401 3.88 11.44 24.30
N PHE A 402 2.90 12.14 23.74
CA PHE A 402 3.00 12.89 22.47
C PHE A 402 2.55 14.35 22.64
N THR A 403 2.72 14.90 23.84
CA THR A 403 2.14 16.19 24.26
C THR A 403 2.67 17.33 23.40
N HIS A 404 4.00 17.42 23.21
CA HIS A 404 4.60 18.49 22.41
C HIS A 404 4.22 18.36 20.93
N ALA A 405 4.18 17.14 20.41
CA ALA A 405 3.79 16.87 19.02
C ALA A 405 2.32 17.24 18.74
N LYS A 406 1.46 17.22 19.76
CA LYS A 406 0.03 17.57 19.68
C LYS A 406 -0.28 19.04 19.98
N LEU A 407 0.70 19.84 20.42
CA LEU A 407 0.50 21.28 20.62
C LEU A 407 0.03 21.92 19.31
N ARG A 408 -0.93 22.85 19.40
CA ARG A 408 -1.61 23.47 18.25
C ARG A 408 -0.63 24.01 17.20
N ASN A 409 0.44 24.67 17.64
CA ASN A 409 1.45 25.26 16.76
C ASN A 409 2.37 24.20 16.11
N ASN A 410 2.56 23.06 16.77
CA ASN A 410 3.40 21.96 16.30
C ASN A 410 2.69 21.01 15.34
N LEU A 411 1.35 20.97 15.35
CA LEU A 411 0.55 20.11 14.44
C LEU A 411 0.95 20.28 12.98
N ALA A 412 1.22 21.52 12.57
CA ALA A 412 1.62 21.84 11.22
C ALA A 412 3.02 21.30 10.88
N LYS A 413 3.92 21.15 11.85
CA LYS A 413 5.29 20.63 11.67
C LYS A 413 5.32 19.10 11.47
N ASN A 414 4.22 18.40 11.72
CA ASN A 414 4.06 16.97 11.44
C ASN A 414 3.63 16.70 10.00
N ARG A 415 4.34 15.81 9.29
CA ARG A 415 3.95 15.36 7.94
C ARG A 415 2.69 14.51 7.97
N TYR A 416 2.52 13.73 9.03
CA TYR A 416 1.41 12.81 9.22
C TYR A 416 0.81 13.02 10.61
N THR A 417 -0.51 13.17 10.69
CA THR A 417 -1.22 13.43 11.94
C THR A 417 -1.22 12.23 12.89
N ASP A 418 -1.01 11.03 12.34
CA ASP A 418 -0.99 9.74 13.01
C ASP A 418 0.44 9.23 13.29
N VAL A 419 1.48 9.98 12.91
CA VAL A 419 2.88 9.61 13.20
C VAL A 419 3.58 10.76 13.93
N LEU A 420 3.58 10.68 15.25
CA LEU A 420 4.11 11.70 16.14
C LEU A 420 5.39 11.21 16.85
N CYS A 421 6.28 12.14 17.21
CA CYS A 421 7.45 11.82 18.03
C CYS A 421 7.08 11.74 19.52
N TYR A 422 7.72 10.84 20.26
CA TYR A 422 7.60 10.79 21.72
C TYR A 422 8.22 12.01 22.37
N ASP A 423 7.68 12.42 23.52
CA ASP A 423 8.21 13.54 24.30
C ASP A 423 9.58 13.25 24.93
N HIS A 424 9.79 12.07 25.53
CA HIS A 424 10.98 11.76 26.34
C HIS A 424 12.28 11.60 25.53
N SER A 425 12.15 11.25 24.25
CA SER A 425 13.28 11.02 23.35
C SER A 425 13.30 11.99 22.18
N ARG A 426 12.45 13.02 22.14
CA ARG A 426 12.44 13.98 21.02
C ARG A 426 13.76 14.73 20.95
N VAL A 427 14.18 15.08 19.74
CA VAL A 427 15.23 16.08 19.56
C VAL A 427 14.63 17.45 19.88
N ILE A 428 15.25 18.17 20.81
CA ILE A 428 14.85 19.51 21.23
C ILE A 428 15.80 20.50 20.56
N LEU A 429 15.26 21.40 19.74
CA LEU A 429 16.05 22.47 19.14
C LEU A 429 16.22 23.61 20.13
N SER A 430 17.31 24.35 20.00
CA SER A 430 17.52 25.58 20.77
C SER A 430 16.36 26.55 20.51
N GLN A 431 15.76 27.07 21.57
CA GLN A 431 14.59 27.94 21.48
C GLN A 431 14.99 29.32 20.94
N GLU A 432 14.29 29.77 19.90
CA GLU A 432 14.45 31.12 19.35
C GLU A 432 13.54 32.12 20.07
N ALA A 433 14.06 33.32 20.33
CA ALA A 433 13.38 34.34 21.15
C ALA A 433 11.97 34.71 20.67
N ASP A 434 11.72 34.61 19.36
CA ASP A 434 10.49 35.07 18.72
C ASP A 434 9.46 33.94 18.48
N ASP A 435 9.80 32.67 18.75
CA ASP A 435 8.88 31.53 18.60
C ASP A 435 9.04 30.56 19.78
N PRO A 436 8.12 30.54 20.76
CA PRO A 436 8.19 29.63 21.89
C PRO A 436 8.02 28.16 21.49
N THR A 437 7.59 27.88 20.26
CA THR A 437 7.41 26.53 19.69
C THR A 437 8.50 26.14 18.69
N SER A 438 9.56 26.95 18.61
CA SER A 438 10.73 26.70 17.76
C SER A 438 11.52 25.45 18.19
N ASP A 439 11.40 25.02 19.45
CA ASP A 439 12.12 23.86 19.99
C ASP A 439 11.67 22.51 19.38
N TYR A 440 10.53 22.50 18.67
CA TYR A 440 9.91 21.28 18.17
C TYR A 440 10.32 20.92 16.74
N ILE A 441 10.81 19.70 16.59
CA ILE A 441 10.92 18.97 15.33
C ILE A 441 10.42 17.53 15.53
N ASN A 442 9.77 16.93 14.52
CA ASN A 442 9.35 15.53 14.58
C ASN A 442 10.55 14.60 14.32
N ALA A 443 11.38 14.45 15.34
CA ALA A 443 12.55 13.59 15.37
C ALA A 443 12.73 13.01 16.78
N ASN A 444 13.22 11.78 16.88
CA ASN A 444 13.63 11.17 18.15
C ASN A 444 15.07 10.68 18.06
N PHE A 445 15.81 10.81 19.17
CA PHE A 445 17.04 10.06 19.35
C PHE A 445 16.73 8.56 19.45
N VAL A 446 17.57 7.75 18.82
CA VAL A 446 17.50 6.28 18.87
C VAL A 446 18.90 5.76 19.13
N ASP A 447 19.00 4.83 20.08
CA ASP A 447 20.26 4.21 20.42
C ASP A 447 20.68 3.19 19.37
N GLY A 448 21.99 2.97 19.30
CA GLY A 448 22.61 1.92 18.51
C GLY A 448 23.17 0.81 19.38
N TYR A 449 23.85 -0.13 18.74
CA TYR A 449 24.57 -1.17 19.46
C TYR A 449 25.78 -0.57 20.18
N LYS A 450 25.79 -0.63 21.53
CA LYS A 450 26.85 -0.04 22.37
C LYS A 450 27.07 1.46 22.12
N GLN A 451 26.01 2.18 21.77
CA GLN A 451 26.10 3.62 21.47
C GLN A 451 24.78 4.32 21.78
N LYS A 452 24.77 5.17 22.81
CA LYS A 452 23.63 6.05 23.09
C LYS A 452 23.50 7.11 22.01
N ASN A 453 22.26 7.45 21.63
CA ASN A 453 21.94 8.43 20.61
C ASN A 453 22.69 8.20 19.27
N ALA A 454 22.89 6.94 18.86
CA ALA A 454 23.60 6.63 17.61
C ALA A 454 22.90 7.20 16.37
N TYR A 455 21.57 7.36 16.44
CA TYR A 455 20.77 7.86 15.34
C TYR A 455 19.80 8.95 15.78
N ILE A 456 19.43 9.79 14.81
CA ILE A 456 18.23 10.61 14.87
C ILE A 456 17.24 10.08 13.84
N SER A 457 16.13 9.51 14.32
CA SER A 457 15.05 9.02 13.46
C SER A 457 14.03 10.14 13.25
N THR A 458 13.89 10.61 12.02
CA THR A 458 13.04 11.77 11.69
C THR A 458 12.17 11.56 10.46
N GLN A 459 11.09 12.34 10.35
CA GLN A 459 10.27 12.37 9.14
C GLN A 459 11.03 13.00 7.96
N GLY A 460 10.61 12.74 6.72
CA GLY A 460 11.11 13.49 5.58
C GLY A 460 10.74 14.97 5.73
N PRO A 461 11.70 15.92 5.72
CA PRO A 461 11.43 17.34 5.97
C PRO A 461 10.30 17.90 5.10
N LEU A 462 9.42 18.70 5.67
CA LEU A 462 8.46 19.50 4.90
C LEU A 462 9.17 20.76 4.40
N PRO A 463 8.68 21.43 3.34
CA PRO A 463 9.25 22.72 2.92
C PRO A 463 9.40 23.70 4.09
N LYS A 464 8.38 23.80 4.95
CA LYS A 464 8.39 24.68 6.13
C LYS A 464 9.21 24.19 7.32
N THR A 465 9.63 22.92 7.36
CA THR A 465 10.48 22.39 8.44
C THR A 465 11.89 22.09 7.95
N SER A 466 12.27 22.57 6.76
CA SER A 466 13.61 22.35 6.21
C SER A 466 14.65 23.18 6.98
N TYR A 467 14.26 24.37 7.47
CA TYR A 467 15.07 25.15 8.40
C TYR A 467 15.31 24.40 9.72
N ASP A 468 14.24 23.93 10.38
CA ASP A 468 14.33 23.15 11.61
C ASP A 468 15.22 21.91 11.43
N PHE A 469 15.15 21.25 10.27
CA PHE A 469 15.98 20.09 9.94
C PHE A 469 17.46 20.43 9.86
N TRP A 470 17.84 21.49 9.15
CA TRP A 470 19.24 21.91 9.08
C TRP A 470 19.77 22.45 10.39
N ARG A 471 18.91 23.11 11.18
CA ARG A 471 19.23 23.50 12.54
C ARG A 471 19.50 22.29 13.43
N MET A 472 18.69 21.24 13.33
CA MET A 472 18.91 19.95 14.00
C MET A 472 20.26 19.32 13.60
N VAL A 473 20.54 19.21 12.30
CA VAL A 473 21.80 18.66 11.78
C VAL A 473 23.00 19.43 12.34
N TRP A 474 22.90 20.76 12.38
CA TRP A 474 23.94 21.64 12.89
C TRP A 474 24.15 21.50 14.40
N GLU A 475 23.09 21.66 15.20
CA GLU A 475 23.14 21.61 16.67
C GLU A 475 23.60 20.24 17.18
N GLN A 476 23.27 19.15 16.47
CA GLN A 476 23.65 17.79 16.84
C GLN A 476 24.97 17.33 16.19
N HIS A 477 25.68 18.23 15.51
CA HIS A 477 26.96 17.95 14.85
C HIS A 477 26.90 16.76 13.87
N CYS A 478 25.74 16.48 13.27
CA CYS A 478 25.54 15.32 12.42
C CYS A 478 26.44 15.40 11.17
N LEU A 479 27.13 14.29 10.86
CA LEU A 479 28.05 14.19 9.72
C LEU A 479 27.41 13.48 8.52
N VAL A 480 26.56 12.49 8.78
CA VAL A 480 25.94 11.65 7.76
C VAL A 480 24.42 11.73 7.87
N ILE A 481 23.78 11.93 6.71
CA ILE A 481 22.33 11.86 6.55
C ILE A 481 21.99 10.67 5.66
N VAL A 482 21.15 9.76 6.15
CA VAL A 482 20.62 8.61 5.41
C VAL A 482 19.15 8.86 5.06
N MET A 483 18.87 8.97 3.76
CA MET A 483 17.54 9.13 3.18
C MET A 483 17.11 7.84 2.48
N THR A 484 16.09 7.17 3.00
CA THR A 484 15.60 5.88 2.46
C THR A 484 14.36 6.02 1.58
N THR A 485 14.16 7.18 0.96
CA THR A 485 13.00 7.48 0.11
C THR A 485 13.39 8.45 -1.01
N ARG A 486 12.62 8.47 -2.09
CA ARG A 486 12.68 9.58 -3.06
C ARG A 486 11.85 10.76 -2.55
N VAL A 487 12.16 11.99 -2.96
CA VAL A 487 11.33 13.18 -2.64
C VAL A 487 9.88 12.95 -3.07
N MET A 488 9.71 12.35 -4.24
CA MET A 488 8.42 11.91 -4.74
C MET A 488 8.47 10.43 -5.08
N GLU A 489 7.51 9.67 -4.53
CA GLU A 489 7.29 8.28 -4.88
C GLU A 489 5.87 8.15 -5.41
N ARG A 490 5.74 7.69 -6.66
CA ARG A 490 4.45 7.48 -7.33
C ARG A 490 3.52 8.71 -7.30
N GLY A 491 4.08 9.90 -7.49
CA GLY A 491 3.31 11.14 -7.49
C GLY A 491 2.86 11.60 -6.10
N ARG A 492 3.34 10.98 -5.01
CA ARG A 492 3.15 11.46 -3.65
C ARG A 492 4.45 12.02 -3.12
N VAL A 493 4.39 13.22 -2.54
CA VAL A 493 5.50 13.81 -1.82
C VAL A 493 5.76 12.99 -0.55
N LYS A 494 6.95 12.41 -0.47
CA LYS A 494 7.43 11.67 0.71
C LYS A 494 8.38 12.49 1.55
N CYS A 495 9.12 13.41 0.92
CA CYS A 495 10.08 14.31 1.51
C CYS A 495 10.07 15.62 0.72
N GLY A 496 10.44 16.74 1.33
CA GLY A 496 10.79 17.97 0.62
C GLY A 496 12.19 17.86 0.01
N GLN A 497 12.47 18.67 -1.01
CA GLN A 497 13.83 18.82 -1.57
C GLN A 497 14.59 19.81 -0.67
N TYR A 498 15.16 19.31 0.43
CA TYR A 498 15.80 20.16 1.45
C TYR A 498 17.29 20.43 1.16
N TRP A 499 17.80 20.03 0.00
CA TRP A 499 19.16 20.27 -0.50
C TRP A 499 19.12 20.43 -2.02
N GLU A 500 20.14 21.01 -2.65
CA GLU A 500 20.21 21.09 -4.11
C GLU A 500 20.71 19.77 -4.70
N PRO A 501 20.01 19.13 -5.64
CA PRO A 501 20.40 17.83 -6.19
C PRO A 501 21.51 17.92 -7.25
N THR A 502 21.94 19.12 -7.61
CA THR A 502 22.96 19.37 -8.63
C THR A 502 24.22 19.96 -8.01
N GLU A 503 25.38 19.47 -8.45
CA GLU A 503 26.69 20.02 -8.08
C GLU A 503 26.77 21.53 -8.33
N GLY A 504 27.34 22.25 -7.36
CA GLY A 504 27.41 23.71 -7.34
C GLY A 504 26.12 24.42 -6.92
N GLY A 505 24.99 23.70 -6.83
CA GLY A 505 23.72 24.24 -6.37
C GLY A 505 23.80 24.73 -4.92
N VAL A 506 23.11 25.83 -4.62
CA VAL A 506 23.05 26.44 -3.29
C VAL A 506 21.60 26.74 -2.92
N VAL A 507 21.22 26.41 -1.69
CA VAL A 507 19.92 26.76 -1.12
C VAL A 507 20.09 27.31 0.30
N GLU A 508 19.27 28.28 0.67
CA GLU A 508 19.32 28.94 1.98
C GLU A 508 18.12 28.57 2.83
N TYR A 509 18.40 28.23 4.09
CA TYR A 509 17.41 27.94 5.13
C TYR A 509 17.74 28.78 6.37
N GLY A 510 17.09 29.94 6.49
CA GLY A 510 17.40 30.87 7.58
C GLY A 510 18.88 31.30 7.54
N CYS A 511 19.62 31.05 8.62
CA CYS A 511 21.06 31.35 8.68
C CYS A 511 21.96 30.29 8.04
N TYR A 512 21.42 29.16 7.59
CA TYR A 512 22.20 28.09 6.99
C TYR A 512 22.18 28.18 5.47
N GLN A 513 23.36 28.28 4.86
CA GLN A 513 23.54 28.12 3.43
C GLN A 513 24.06 26.71 3.16
N VAL A 514 23.33 25.94 2.36
CA VAL A 514 23.66 24.55 2.02
C VAL A 514 24.05 24.49 0.55
N ARG A 515 25.32 24.15 0.30
CA ARG A 515 25.89 24.01 -1.05
C ARG A 515 26.18 22.55 -1.33
N THR A 516 25.82 22.09 -2.52
CA THR A 516 26.17 20.75 -2.99
C THR A 516 27.52 20.78 -3.68
N LEU A 517 28.51 20.12 -3.07
CA LEU A 517 29.89 20.11 -3.54
C LEU A 517 30.13 19.06 -4.63
N SER A 518 29.52 17.89 -4.51
CA SER A 518 29.61 16.81 -5.50
C SER A 518 28.38 15.91 -5.39
N VAL A 519 28.08 15.19 -6.48
CA VAL A 519 27.01 14.19 -6.52
C VAL A 519 27.50 12.93 -7.24
N GLU A 520 27.50 11.81 -6.54
CA GLU A 520 27.86 10.49 -7.07
C GLU A 520 26.63 9.59 -7.06
N ALA A 521 26.22 9.09 -8.23
CA ALA A 521 25.07 8.20 -8.35
C ALA A 521 25.50 6.83 -8.88
N ASN A 522 24.96 5.77 -8.27
CA ASN A 522 25.01 4.42 -8.82
C ASN A 522 23.59 3.84 -8.92
N GLU A 523 23.50 2.54 -9.23
CA GLU A 523 22.22 1.86 -9.43
C GLU A 523 21.32 1.87 -8.18
N ASP A 524 21.92 1.81 -6.98
CA ASP A 524 21.20 1.58 -5.74
C ASP A 524 21.02 2.84 -4.87
N TYR A 525 21.93 3.80 -4.98
CA TYR A 525 21.93 5.00 -4.17
C TYR A 525 22.65 6.18 -4.85
N THR A 526 22.39 7.36 -4.32
CA THR A 526 23.05 8.62 -4.67
C THR A 526 23.68 9.21 -3.42
N VAL A 527 24.91 9.69 -3.53
CA VAL A 527 25.64 10.37 -2.45
C VAL A 527 25.87 11.81 -2.90
N ALA A 528 25.56 12.77 -2.03
CA ALA A 528 25.90 14.17 -2.23
C ALA A 528 26.77 14.64 -1.06
N GLU A 529 27.93 15.22 -1.35
CA GLU A 529 28.74 15.90 -0.35
C GLU A 529 28.25 17.35 -0.24
N LEU A 530 27.89 17.77 0.96
CA LEU A 530 27.27 19.06 1.23
C LEU A 530 28.16 19.91 2.11
N GLU A 531 28.26 21.19 1.79
CA GLU A 531 28.84 22.22 2.63
C GLU A 531 27.70 23.00 3.29
N VAL A 532 27.70 23.06 4.62
CA VAL A 532 26.74 23.85 5.40
C VAL A 532 27.51 25.01 6.02
N LYS A 533 27.21 26.24 5.62
CA LYS A 533 27.74 27.47 6.23
C LYS A 533 26.69 28.07 7.16
N ASN A 534 27.08 28.37 8.40
CA ASN A 534 26.27 29.14 9.33
C ASN A 534 26.67 30.62 9.26
N SER A 535 25.83 31.46 8.66
CA SER A 535 26.07 32.90 8.52
C SER A 535 26.12 33.68 9.84
N LYS A 536 25.63 33.11 10.96
CA LYS A 536 25.72 33.76 12.28
C LYS A 536 27.10 33.58 12.93
N THR A 537 27.79 32.48 12.63
CA THR A 537 29.09 32.13 13.24
C THR A 537 30.25 32.11 12.25
N ASP A 538 29.94 32.23 10.94
CA ASP A 538 30.86 32.00 9.81
C ASP A 538 31.53 30.61 9.79
N GLU A 539 31.08 29.68 10.63
CA GLU A 539 31.55 28.31 10.64
C GLU A 539 31.01 27.54 9.43
N VAL A 540 31.83 26.64 8.90
CA VAL A 540 31.52 25.79 7.75
C VAL A 540 31.75 24.33 8.14
N ARG A 541 30.78 23.46 7.85
CA ARG A 541 30.87 22.01 8.09
C ARG A 541 30.50 21.22 6.85
N CYS A 542 31.16 20.08 6.66
CA CYS A 542 30.80 19.13 5.62
C CYS A 542 29.82 18.08 6.16
N VAL A 543 28.80 17.74 5.36
CA VAL A 543 27.79 16.71 5.64
C VAL A 543 27.67 15.80 4.42
N SER A 544 27.78 14.50 4.61
CA SER A 544 27.60 13.51 3.54
C SER A 544 26.16 13.01 3.52
N HIS A 545 25.45 13.23 2.42
CA HIS A 545 24.04 12.88 2.23
C HIS A 545 23.88 11.64 1.36
N TRP A 546 23.26 10.60 1.90
CA TRP A 546 23.14 9.27 1.31
C TRP A 546 21.67 8.96 1.02
N GLN A 547 21.28 8.98 -0.25
CA GLN A 547 19.93 8.66 -0.68
C GLN A 547 19.86 7.25 -1.28
N PHE A 548 19.21 6.32 -0.58
CA PHE A 548 18.90 5.00 -1.13
C PHE A 548 17.73 5.10 -2.12
N THR A 549 17.96 4.68 -3.37
CA THR A 549 17.01 4.85 -4.49
C THR A 549 16.39 3.55 -4.98
N SER A 550 16.96 2.40 -4.59
CA SER A 550 16.51 1.04 -4.94
C SER A 550 15.44 0.46 -4.03
N TRP A 551 14.97 1.18 -3.00
CA TRP A 551 13.84 0.68 -2.22
C TRP A 551 12.58 0.66 -3.10
N PRO A 552 11.94 -0.49 -3.32
CA PRO A 552 10.81 -0.57 -4.21
C PRO A 552 9.64 0.22 -3.63
N ASP A 553 8.94 0.95 -4.49
CA ASP A 553 7.78 1.71 -4.03
C ASP A 553 6.67 0.80 -3.38
N TYR A 554 6.71 -0.53 -3.60
CA TYR A 554 5.88 -1.55 -2.92
C TYR A 554 6.70 -2.50 -2.07
N GLY A 555 6.21 -2.77 -0.86
CA GLY A 555 6.78 -3.80 0.01
C GLY A 555 8.23 -3.51 0.37
N VAL A 556 9.05 -4.56 0.27
CA VAL A 556 10.47 -4.60 0.61
C VAL A 556 11.28 -5.06 -0.60
N PRO A 557 12.59 -4.76 -0.66
CA PRO A 557 13.48 -5.34 -1.68
C PRO A 557 13.40 -6.88 -1.70
N ALA A 558 13.49 -7.47 -2.89
CA ALA A 558 13.48 -8.94 -3.05
C ALA A 558 14.78 -9.59 -2.53
N SER A 559 15.88 -8.82 -2.48
CA SER A 559 17.16 -9.19 -1.88
C SER A 559 17.65 -8.01 -1.06
N ALA A 560 18.31 -8.29 0.05
CA ALA A 560 18.87 -7.31 0.97
C ALA A 560 20.22 -6.76 0.50
N ARG A 561 20.91 -7.40 -0.45
CA ARG A 561 22.26 -7.04 -0.92
C ARG A 561 22.47 -5.53 -1.14
N ALA A 562 21.57 -4.86 -1.85
CA ALA A 562 21.66 -3.43 -2.11
C ALA A 562 21.57 -2.59 -0.81
N MET A 563 20.63 -2.94 0.08
CA MET A 563 20.47 -2.29 1.38
C MET A 563 21.66 -2.53 2.29
N LEU A 564 22.19 -3.76 2.33
CA LEU A 564 23.35 -4.14 3.14
C LEU A 564 24.62 -3.41 2.67
N ASN A 565 24.84 -3.33 1.36
CA ASN A 565 25.94 -2.55 0.79
C ASN A 565 25.80 -1.07 1.17
N PHE A 566 24.62 -0.48 0.95
CA PHE A 566 24.34 0.91 1.30
C PHE A 566 24.59 1.22 2.78
N LEU A 567 24.13 0.34 3.68
CA LEU A 567 24.35 0.45 5.13
C LEU A 567 25.83 0.40 5.47
N GLN A 568 26.56 -0.58 4.92
CA GLN A 568 28.01 -0.70 5.15
C GLN A 568 28.74 0.58 4.70
N ARG A 569 28.41 1.10 3.52
CA ARG A 569 29.02 2.33 2.98
C ARG A 569 28.72 3.56 3.82
N ALA A 570 27.50 3.71 4.32
CA ALA A 570 27.14 4.79 5.24
C ALA A 570 27.92 4.71 6.57
N ARG A 571 28.15 3.49 7.10
CA ARG A 571 29.01 3.28 8.30
C ARG A 571 30.46 3.63 8.03
N GLU A 572 31.01 3.19 6.90
CA GLU A 572 32.38 3.50 6.47
C GLU A 572 32.58 5.01 6.38
N LYS A 573 31.62 5.72 5.76
CA LYS A 573 31.67 7.18 5.64
C LYS A 573 31.57 7.89 6.99
N GLN A 574 30.67 7.45 7.87
CA GLN A 574 30.58 7.97 9.24
C GLN A 574 31.93 7.81 9.96
N ALA A 575 32.53 6.61 9.93
CA ALA A 575 33.82 6.36 10.58
C ALA A 575 34.96 7.21 10.00
N GLU A 576 34.99 7.39 8.68
CA GLU A 576 35.93 8.27 7.99
C GLU A 576 35.79 9.72 8.47
N MET A 577 34.58 10.27 8.44
CA MET A 577 34.34 11.67 8.82
C MET A 577 34.62 11.92 10.30
N VAL A 578 34.29 10.97 11.18
CA VAL A 578 34.61 11.04 12.61
C VAL A 578 36.11 11.06 12.83
N LYS A 579 36.85 10.20 12.12
CA LYS A 579 38.32 10.20 12.18
C LYS A 579 38.89 11.55 11.72
N SER A 580 38.30 12.17 10.70
CA SER A 580 38.72 13.49 10.21
C SER A 580 38.42 14.65 11.18
N LEU A 581 37.44 14.51 12.09
CA LEU A 581 37.24 15.51 13.15
C LEU A 581 38.39 15.54 14.15
N GLY A 582 39.06 14.40 14.39
CA GLY A 582 40.15 14.32 15.37
C GLY A 582 39.72 14.85 16.74
N ASP A 583 40.54 15.73 17.32
CA ASP A 583 40.31 16.30 18.66
C ASP A 583 39.12 17.29 18.71
N LEU A 584 38.52 17.65 17.57
CA LEU A 584 37.31 18.50 17.52
C LEU A 584 36.05 17.74 17.99
N TRP A 585 36.11 16.41 18.08
CA TRP A 585 35.01 15.57 18.56
C TRP A 585 35.36 14.88 19.88
N ALA A 586 34.71 15.29 20.96
CA ALA A 586 34.87 14.71 22.29
C ALA A 586 33.75 13.72 22.70
N GLY A 587 32.83 13.41 21.78
CA GLY A 587 31.72 12.49 22.05
C GLY A 587 32.07 11.02 21.85
N HIS A 588 31.06 10.20 21.60
CA HIS A 588 31.24 8.75 21.39
C HIS A 588 32.24 8.45 20.24
N PRO A 589 33.13 7.45 20.34
CA PRO A 589 34.15 7.16 19.32
C PRO A 589 33.60 6.78 17.94
N ARG A 590 32.34 6.34 17.86
CA ARG A 590 31.62 6.12 16.59
C ARG A 590 30.97 7.39 16.01
N GLY A 591 31.20 8.54 16.65
CA GLY A 591 30.77 9.85 16.18
C GLY A 591 29.44 10.37 16.74
N PRO A 592 29.03 11.55 16.24
CA PRO A 592 27.71 12.13 16.49
C PRO A 592 26.60 11.27 15.86
N PRO A 593 25.32 11.53 16.21
CA PRO A 593 24.19 10.79 15.67
C PRO A 593 24.13 10.85 14.14
N MET A 594 23.87 9.73 13.49
CA MET A 594 23.52 9.69 12.07
C MET A 594 22.04 10.03 11.91
N VAL A 595 21.70 11.00 11.06
CA VAL A 595 20.30 11.29 10.76
C VAL A 595 19.78 10.22 9.81
N VAL A 596 18.72 9.51 10.18
CA VAL A 596 18.08 8.51 9.31
C VAL A 596 16.62 8.87 9.12
N HIS A 597 16.21 9.06 7.86
CA HIS A 597 14.83 9.42 7.56
C HIS A 597 14.27 8.66 6.36
N CYS A 598 12.95 8.58 6.33
CA CYS A 598 12.18 8.10 5.19
C CYS A 598 11.09 9.14 4.92
N SER A 599 9.84 8.71 4.78
CA SER A 599 8.72 9.64 4.73
C SER A 599 8.21 10.02 6.12
N ALA A 600 7.86 9.04 6.95
CA ALA A 600 7.34 9.26 8.30
C ALA A 600 8.40 9.06 9.41
N GLY A 601 9.59 8.58 9.06
CA GLY A 601 10.66 8.30 10.02
C GLY A 601 10.40 7.07 10.90
N ILE A 602 9.69 6.05 10.39
CA ILE A 602 9.35 4.84 11.18
C ILE A 602 9.51 3.53 10.40
N GLY A 603 9.08 3.46 9.13
CA GLY A 603 9.10 2.23 8.34
C GLY A 603 10.50 1.83 7.88
N ARG A 604 10.93 2.39 6.74
CA ARG A 604 12.27 2.11 6.16
C ARG A 604 13.40 2.59 7.06
N THR A 605 13.20 3.70 7.77
CA THR A 605 14.10 4.19 8.81
C THR A 605 14.30 3.14 9.91
N GLY A 606 13.20 2.59 10.44
CA GLY A 606 13.27 1.51 11.43
C GLY A 606 14.00 0.29 10.88
N THR A 607 13.72 -0.11 9.64
CA THR A 607 14.40 -1.26 9.02
C THR A 607 15.90 -1.05 8.92
N PHE A 608 16.35 0.12 8.44
CA PHE A 608 17.78 0.44 8.36
C PHE A 608 18.46 0.35 9.73
N ILE A 609 17.87 0.98 10.74
CA ILE A 609 18.41 1.02 12.11
C ILE A 609 18.43 -0.37 12.74
N THR A 610 17.35 -1.15 12.61
CA THR A 610 17.29 -2.54 13.10
C THR A 610 18.39 -3.40 12.49
N LEU A 611 18.61 -3.29 11.17
CA LEU A 611 19.66 -4.04 10.49
C LEU A 611 21.04 -3.65 11.00
N ASP A 612 21.33 -2.35 11.16
CA ASP A 612 22.64 -1.91 11.62
C ASP A 612 22.96 -2.39 13.04
N ILE A 613 21.98 -2.31 13.95
CA ILE A 613 22.12 -2.79 15.33
C ILE A 613 22.34 -4.30 15.36
N CYS A 614 21.49 -5.08 14.67
CA CYS A 614 21.58 -6.53 14.66
C CYS A 614 22.87 -7.02 13.99
N ILE A 615 23.30 -6.39 12.89
CA ILE A 615 24.57 -6.70 12.22
C ILE A 615 25.75 -6.37 13.14
N SER A 616 25.78 -5.17 13.75
CA SER A 616 26.86 -4.77 14.66
C SER A 616 26.98 -5.75 15.85
N ARG A 617 25.85 -6.19 16.40
CA ARG A 617 25.85 -7.17 17.50
C ARG A 617 26.31 -8.55 17.04
N LEU A 618 25.85 -8.99 15.86
CA LEU A 618 26.25 -10.26 15.27
C LEU A 618 27.76 -10.31 14.99
N GLU A 619 28.34 -9.20 14.51
CA GLU A 619 29.78 -9.05 14.29
C GLU A 619 30.60 -9.07 15.58
N ASP A 620 30.10 -8.45 16.66
CA ASP A 620 30.83 -8.32 17.93
C ASP A 620 30.76 -9.61 18.78
N VAL A 621 29.57 -10.17 18.96
CA VAL A 621 29.34 -11.27 19.93
C VAL A 621 28.67 -12.51 19.32
N GLY A 622 28.52 -12.58 18.00
CA GLY A 622 28.01 -13.77 17.31
C GLY A 622 26.51 -14.05 17.51
N THR A 623 25.74 -13.09 18.05
CA THR A 623 24.29 -13.24 18.27
C THR A 623 23.52 -11.99 17.85
N ALA A 624 22.22 -12.13 17.58
CA ALA A 624 21.31 -11.01 17.34
C ALA A 624 19.91 -11.30 17.89
N ASP A 625 19.14 -10.24 18.15
CA ASP A 625 17.75 -10.32 18.59
C ASP A 625 16.94 -9.27 17.80
N ILE A 626 16.29 -9.69 16.71
CA ILE A 626 15.50 -8.77 15.86
C ILE A 626 14.29 -8.26 16.64
N LYS A 627 13.58 -9.13 17.36
CA LYS A 627 12.38 -8.77 18.12
C LYS A 627 12.70 -7.73 19.18
N GLY A 628 13.66 -8.05 20.07
CA GLY A 628 14.10 -7.16 21.14
C GLY A 628 14.65 -5.85 20.60
N THR A 629 15.39 -5.88 19.49
CA THR A 629 15.86 -4.65 18.83
C THR A 629 14.71 -3.77 18.35
N VAL A 630 13.71 -4.34 17.66
CA VAL A 630 12.54 -3.58 17.19
C VAL A 630 11.73 -3.02 18.36
N GLU A 631 11.53 -3.79 19.43
CA GLU A 631 10.82 -3.34 20.63
C GLU A 631 11.53 -2.17 21.30
N LYS A 632 12.86 -2.25 21.46
CA LYS A 632 13.65 -1.17 22.05
C LYS A 632 13.67 0.09 21.16
N ILE A 633 13.81 -0.05 19.84
CA ILE A 633 13.66 1.09 18.92
C ILE A 633 12.27 1.71 19.05
N ARG A 634 11.21 0.89 19.19
CA ARG A 634 9.82 1.38 19.34
C ARG A 634 9.56 2.10 20.67
N ALA A 635 10.36 1.86 21.70
CA ALA A 635 10.34 2.61 22.96
C ALA A 635 10.95 4.01 22.83
N GLN A 636 11.81 4.23 21.83
CA GLN A 636 12.48 5.52 21.56
C GLN A 636 11.88 6.27 20.39
N ARG A 637 11.42 5.56 19.35
CA ARG A 637 10.68 6.09 18.20
C ARG A 637 9.44 5.25 17.98
N ALA A 638 8.31 5.77 18.44
CA ALA A 638 7.00 5.13 18.34
C ALA A 638 6.73 4.60 16.92
N TYR A 639 6.10 3.43 16.84
CA TYR A 639 5.64 2.81 15.60
C TYR A 639 6.74 2.39 14.61
N SER A 640 8.03 2.42 14.99
CA SER A 640 9.13 1.91 14.16
C SER A 640 8.89 0.48 13.69
N ILE A 641 9.25 0.21 12.43
CA ILE A 641 8.76 -0.91 11.61
C ILE A 641 7.24 -0.85 11.45
N GLN A 642 6.77 -0.44 10.26
CA GLN A 642 5.37 -0.09 10.01
C GLN A 642 4.56 -1.23 9.39
N MET A 643 5.21 -2.10 8.61
CA MET A 643 4.55 -3.17 7.86
C MET A 643 5.12 -4.54 8.23
N PRO A 644 4.32 -5.62 8.24
CA PRO A 644 4.81 -6.97 8.54
C PRO A 644 5.96 -7.39 7.61
N ASP A 645 5.87 -7.05 6.32
CA ASP A 645 6.92 -7.35 5.34
C ASP A 645 8.27 -6.74 5.70
N GLN A 646 8.30 -5.56 6.36
CA GLN A 646 9.54 -4.94 6.84
C GLN A 646 10.16 -5.72 7.98
N TYR A 647 9.33 -6.24 8.89
CA TYR A 647 9.79 -7.08 10.00
C TYR A 647 10.35 -8.41 9.51
N VAL A 648 9.63 -9.05 8.58
CA VAL A 648 10.09 -10.27 7.90
C VAL A 648 11.40 -9.99 7.16
N PHE A 649 11.49 -8.88 6.43
CA PHE A 649 12.70 -8.49 5.72
C PHE A 649 13.90 -8.32 6.65
N CYS A 650 13.74 -7.78 7.86
CA CYS A 650 14.85 -7.68 8.82
C CYS A 650 15.49 -9.05 9.13
N HIS A 651 14.68 -10.11 9.25
CA HIS A 651 15.17 -11.47 9.49
C HIS A 651 15.89 -12.03 8.27
N LEU A 652 15.25 -11.96 7.10
CA LEU A 652 15.82 -12.49 5.86
C LEU A 652 17.11 -11.75 5.46
N ALA A 653 17.15 -10.43 5.65
CA ALA A 653 18.32 -9.61 5.38
C ALA A 653 19.50 -9.94 6.29
N LEU A 654 19.26 -10.25 7.58
CA LEU A 654 20.33 -10.66 8.49
C LEU A 654 20.90 -12.05 8.10
N ILE A 655 20.04 -12.97 7.65
CA ILE A 655 20.48 -14.27 7.11
C ILE A 655 21.30 -14.08 5.82
N GLU A 656 20.82 -13.25 4.90
CA GLU A 656 21.54 -12.91 3.66
C GLU A 656 22.89 -12.25 3.96
N TYR A 657 22.94 -11.37 4.96
CA TYR A 657 24.19 -10.79 5.45
C TYR A 657 25.17 -11.87 5.91
N ALA A 658 24.74 -12.76 6.79
CA ALA A 658 25.59 -13.82 7.33
C ALA A 658 26.11 -14.79 6.24
N LEU A 659 25.28 -15.12 5.25
CA LEU A 659 25.71 -15.88 4.06
C LEU A 659 26.79 -15.13 3.28
N SER A 660 26.58 -13.83 3.03
CA SER A 660 27.54 -13.00 2.28
C SER A 660 28.89 -12.83 2.98
N ARG A 661 28.92 -12.96 4.31
CA ARG A 661 30.12 -12.88 5.15
C ARG A 661 30.73 -14.23 5.49
N SER A 662 30.20 -15.32 4.93
CA SER A 662 30.63 -16.70 5.26
C SER A 662 30.52 -17.05 6.75
N MET A 663 29.63 -16.38 7.49
CA MET A 663 29.24 -16.75 8.85
C MET A 663 28.27 -17.94 8.83
N LEU A 664 27.58 -18.15 7.70
CA LEU A 664 26.81 -19.35 7.38
C LEU A 664 27.30 -19.93 6.05
N GLN A 665 27.40 -21.25 5.96
CA GLN A 665 27.69 -21.94 4.69
C GLN A 665 26.46 -22.04 3.79
N SER A 666 25.29 -22.30 4.39
CA SER A 666 24.00 -22.38 3.71
C SER A 666 22.88 -22.04 4.70
N ALA A 667 21.72 -21.67 4.16
CA ALA A 667 20.50 -21.46 4.94
C ALA A 667 19.36 -22.23 4.27
N ASP A 668 18.81 -23.22 4.96
CA ASP A 668 17.64 -23.97 4.50
C ASP A 668 16.37 -23.26 5.00
N LEU A 669 15.73 -22.54 4.08
CA LEU A 669 14.44 -21.88 4.30
C LEU A 669 13.30 -22.58 3.55
N SER A 670 13.43 -23.89 3.29
CA SER A 670 12.37 -24.69 2.68
C SER A 670 11.06 -24.57 3.48
N GLY A 671 9.94 -24.35 2.78
CA GLY A 671 8.63 -24.15 3.38
C GLY A 671 8.44 -22.82 4.12
N PHE A 672 9.33 -21.83 3.91
CA PHE A 672 9.17 -20.50 4.52
C PHE A 672 7.91 -19.77 4.02
N ASP A 673 7.63 -19.88 2.71
CA ASP A 673 6.44 -19.29 2.07
C ASP A 673 5.24 -20.26 2.03
N ASP A 674 5.45 -21.57 2.20
CA ASP A 674 4.45 -22.62 1.92
C ASP A 674 3.52 -23.01 3.09
N ARG A 675 3.53 -22.28 4.22
CA ARG A 675 2.65 -22.60 5.38
C ARG A 675 1.23 -22.03 5.28
N GLU A 676 0.60 -22.23 4.13
CA GLU A 676 -0.85 -22.15 3.93
C GLU A 676 -1.31 -23.37 3.12
N ASP A 677 -1.00 -24.56 3.63
CA ASP A 677 -1.71 -25.79 3.31
C ASP A 677 -1.52 -26.71 4.54
N ASP A 678 -2.47 -26.66 5.48
CA ASP A 678 -2.92 -27.78 6.36
C ASP A 678 -3.53 -27.28 7.70
N SER A 679 -4.83 -27.60 7.90
CA SER A 679 -5.61 -27.78 9.16
C SER A 679 -5.79 -26.57 10.11
N ASP A 680 -6.97 -26.17 10.60
CA ASP A 680 -8.35 -26.73 10.66
C ASP A 680 -9.38 -25.58 10.60
#